data_AF-A0AAW2XN40-F1
#
_entry.id   AF-A0AAW2XN40-F1
#
_cell.length_a   1.000
_cell.length_b   1.000
_cell.length_c   1.000
_cell.angle_alpha   90.00
_cell.angle_beta   90.00
_cell.angle_gamma   90.00
#
_symmetry.space_group_name_H-M   'P 1'
#
loop_
_entity.id
_entity.type
_entity.pdbx_description
1 polymer ?
#
loop_
_entity_poly.entity_id
_entity_poly.type
_entity_poly.pdbx_seq_one_letter_code
_entity_poly.pdbx_strand_id
1 'polypeptide(L)'
;MAQLIGTDEIEAVRIELAEIGRSLRSSFRQSASFFRSSSGLGSSARTNDLDDEVVSRWAAVERLPTYDRLRSSLFEENGGNEGKKVVDVTKLGGPEKHMFIERLIRHIEHDNLKLLHKMRRRIDKVGVKLPTIEVRYANLRVEAECQTVNRLPGLPSQDAHVHIIKDVSGVIRPGRITLLLGPPGCGKTTLLKALSGNLDKSLKAISVEGQKTTLQTDYILKVISRKDQEQYWHDTQQSYRYVSVDTFARKFMESPQGKKLSEDLSSPFDKSKSHKSAICFSKYSLPKWTLFKACMSRENLLMKRNSFIYVFKAFQMHVDLIHANNYMGALFYTLIILLIDGIPELSMTVARLEVFYKQRDLFFYPAWAFAIPNAIVRIPLSMFVAVVWTSVTYYTIGYSPEAGRFFRQMLLVFFVHLASISVFRFLASVFRGLVASATAGSMTLLFALLFSGFMIPRPPGSRVIISSEKLSQLQGSKEPDNEAQKRQEQASMVSPPSTTSKSNTDRMVLPFEPLSIVFQDVQYYVETPALVLLKAGGRVIYCGQLGRYSSKVIEYFESISGVPRIKDNYNPATWMLEVSSTSSEAELGIDFADIYKNSALHESNKELVRKLSKPAPGSKDLHFPTRYSQNGWVQFKTCLWKQHWSYWRSPSYNLMRTLHMLFASLLYGLLFWGQAKKIDDQQSLFTLLGSMYSSTLFCGINNASSILAYVNVERTVFYREKFSGMYAPWAYSTAQVIVEIPYLLAQTLIFIVITYPMIGYEWSAPKVFWYFYTMLCSLLYFTYLGMMLIAITPSFMIAAISQSGVYTMLNLFSGFLIPRRQIPKWWVWCYYMMPTSWSLNAMLTSQFGDVGKQIVVFGQLKTVSAFLNDYFGYRHDRLPLVAVMLIMYPILFASIFTLCISKLNFQKR
;
A
#
# COMPACT_ATOMS: atom_id res chain seq x y z
N MET A 1 9.86 35.36 -2.54
CA MET A 1 11.17 34.70 -2.34
C MET A 1 11.53 33.85 -3.55
N ALA A 2 11.71 34.44 -4.74
CA ALA A 2 12.01 33.72 -5.98
C ALA A 2 13.28 34.26 -6.68
N GLN A 3 14.15 34.96 -5.96
CA GLN A 3 15.35 35.60 -6.51
C GLN A 3 16.64 35.29 -5.72
N LEU A 4 16.64 34.28 -4.85
CA LEU A 4 17.79 33.98 -3.99
C LEU A 4 18.30 32.53 -4.07
N ILE A 5 17.92 31.78 -5.10
CA ILE A 5 18.46 30.44 -5.35
C ILE A 5 18.85 30.39 -6.83
N GLY A 6 20.15 30.21 -7.08
CA GLY A 6 20.71 30.22 -8.43
C GLY A 6 20.10 29.14 -9.31
N THR A 7 19.88 29.47 -10.58
CA THR A 7 19.30 28.59 -11.60
C THR A 7 20.08 27.28 -11.78
N ASP A 8 21.38 27.29 -11.47
CA ASP A 8 22.25 26.12 -11.61
C ASP A 8 22.04 25.05 -10.52
N GLU A 9 21.62 25.44 -9.32
CA GLU A 9 21.28 24.48 -8.24
C GLU A 9 19.94 23.78 -8.50
N ILE A 10 18.99 24.46 -9.15
CA ILE A 10 17.68 23.88 -9.50
C ILE A 10 17.83 22.85 -10.63
N GLU A 11 18.73 23.11 -11.59
CA GLU A 11 19.01 22.18 -12.68
C GLU A 11 19.83 20.96 -12.19
N ALA A 12 20.79 21.17 -11.27
CA ALA A 12 21.53 20.09 -10.62
C ALA A 12 20.62 19.16 -9.80
N VAL A 13 19.66 19.73 -9.04
CA VAL A 13 18.67 18.95 -8.27
C VAL A 13 17.69 18.20 -9.19
N ARG A 14 17.33 18.76 -10.34
CA ARG A 14 16.53 18.07 -11.37
C ARG A 14 17.27 16.87 -11.97
N ILE A 15 18.56 17.02 -12.26
CA ILE A 15 19.41 15.96 -12.82
C ILE A 15 19.62 14.84 -11.78
N GLU A 16 19.87 15.17 -10.51
CA GLU A 16 19.94 14.19 -9.41
C GLU A 16 18.62 13.43 -9.19
N LEU A 17 17.47 14.12 -9.24
CA LEU A 17 16.13 13.49 -9.13
C LEU A 17 15.84 12.55 -10.31
N ALA A 18 16.32 12.89 -11.52
CA ALA A 18 16.19 12.06 -12.71
C ALA A 18 17.10 10.81 -12.68
N GLU A 19 18.24 10.86 -11.99
CA GLU A 19 19.13 9.70 -11.77
C GLU A 19 18.67 8.79 -10.63
N ILE A 20 18.15 9.35 -9.55
CA ILE A 20 17.59 8.57 -8.43
C ILE A 20 16.32 7.81 -8.87
N GLY A 21 15.51 8.41 -9.75
CA GLY A 21 14.38 7.74 -10.42
C GLY A 21 14.80 6.67 -11.45
N ARG A 22 16.06 6.68 -11.92
CA ARG A 22 16.66 5.60 -12.72
C ARG A 22 17.11 4.42 -11.87
N SER A 23 17.77 4.66 -10.74
CA SER A 23 18.28 3.63 -9.81
C SER A 23 17.18 2.83 -9.09
N LEU A 24 16.08 3.49 -8.69
CA LEU A 24 14.96 2.80 -8.03
C LEU A 24 14.16 1.88 -8.96
N ARG A 25 14.17 2.14 -10.27
CA ARG A 25 13.41 1.37 -11.27
C ARG A 25 14.17 0.15 -11.79
N SER A 26 15.50 0.19 -11.83
CA SER A 26 16.33 -0.98 -12.13
C SER A 26 16.33 -1.99 -10.97
N SER A 27 16.32 -1.49 -9.73
CA SER A 27 16.36 -2.34 -8.52
C SER A 27 15.08 -3.17 -8.29
N PHE A 28 13.94 -2.78 -8.87
CA PHE A 28 12.66 -3.50 -8.72
C PHE A 28 12.29 -4.42 -9.89
N ARG A 29 13.07 -4.45 -10.98
CA ARG A 29 12.72 -5.21 -12.20
C ARG A 29 13.46 -6.52 -12.42
N GLN A 30 14.40 -6.90 -11.55
CA GLN A 30 15.24 -8.11 -11.74
C GLN A 30 15.08 -9.21 -10.68
N SER A 31 14.06 -9.16 -9.83
CA SER A 31 13.69 -10.33 -8.99
C SER A 31 12.75 -11.29 -9.73
N ALA A 32 13.17 -11.81 -10.89
CA ALA A 32 12.46 -12.89 -11.57
C ALA A 32 13.32 -13.58 -12.65
N SER A 33 14.52 -14.08 -12.30
CA SER A 33 15.20 -15.14 -13.05
C SER A 33 16.39 -15.66 -12.27
N PHE A 34 16.12 -16.26 -11.10
CA PHE A 34 17.12 -16.98 -10.33
C PHE A 34 16.96 -18.48 -10.61
N PHE A 35 18.08 -19.16 -10.86
CA PHE A 35 18.36 -20.61 -10.89
C PHE A 35 18.42 -21.35 -12.25
N ARG A 36 19.64 -21.69 -12.70
CA ARG A 36 20.09 -23.09 -12.95
C ARG A 36 21.62 -23.25 -13.20
N SER A 37 22.23 -24.11 -12.37
CA SER A 37 23.38 -25.04 -12.50
C SER A 37 24.77 -24.68 -13.10
N SER A 38 25.77 -24.68 -12.19
CA SER A 38 27.06 -25.46 -12.09
C SER A 38 27.59 -26.29 -13.28
N SER A 39 28.88 -26.61 -13.48
CA SER A 39 30.19 -26.35 -12.83
C SER A 39 31.32 -27.12 -13.57
N GLY A 40 32.57 -26.61 -13.53
CA GLY A 40 33.85 -27.35 -13.72
C GLY A 40 34.76 -26.80 -14.83
N LEU A 41 36.10 -26.81 -14.80
CA LEU A 41 37.17 -26.91 -13.79
C LEU A 41 38.49 -26.55 -14.53
N GLY A 42 39.46 -25.84 -13.92
CA GLY A 42 40.89 -25.96 -14.31
C GLY A 42 41.70 -24.69 -14.67
N SER A 43 42.80 -24.51 -13.93
CA SER A 43 44.07 -23.77 -14.20
C SER A 43 44.40 -22.50 -13.39
N SER A 44 44.81 -22.75 -12.14
CA SER A 44 46.16 -22.52 -11.56
C SER A 44 47.04 -21.34 -12.01
N ALA A 45 47.45 -20.58 -10.98
CA ALA A 45 48.78 -20.01 -10.73
C ALA A 45 49.19 -18.70 -11.43
N ARG A 46 48.92 -17.55 -10.77
CA ARG A 46 49.82 -16.36 -10.72
C ARG A 46 49.35 -15.20 -9.81
N THR A 47 48.24 -15.30 -9.09
CA THR A 47 47.59 -14.12 -8.43
C THR A 47 47.75 -14.00 -6.90
N ASN A 48 48.53 -14.84 -6.23
CA ASN A 48 48.44 -14.95 -4.76
C ASN A 48 48.99 -13.75 -3.96
N ASP A 49 49.97 -12.98 -4.45
CA ASP A 49 50.59 -11.93 -3.62
C ASP A 49 49.87 -10.57 -3.66
N LEU A 50 49.09 -10.28 -4.71
CA LEU A 50 48.28 -9.05 -4.81
C LEU A 50 46.95 -9.15 -4.04
N ASP A 51 46.49 -10.36 -3.73
CA ASP A 51 45.21 -10.59 -3.05
C ASP A 51 45.31 -10.36 -1.52
N ASP A 52 46.47 -10.56 -0.90
CA ASP A 52 46.60 -10.49 0.57
C ASP A 52 46.53 -9.05 1.13
N GLU A 53 47.04 -8.05 0.42
CA GLU A 53 46.92 -6.64 0.83
C GLU A 53 45.46 -6.15 0.67
N VAL A 54 44.78 -6.58 -0.39
CA VAL A 54 43.36 -6.28 -0.65
C VAL A 54 42.46 -6.95 0.38
N VAL A 55 42.76 -8.19 0.76
CA VAL A 55 42.06 -8.93 1.82
C VAL A 55 42.25 -8.27 3.19
N SER A 56 43.44 -7.74 3.50
CA SER A 56 43.72 -7.04 4.76
C SER A 56 42.92 -5.73 4.88
N ARG A 57 42.80 -4.93 3.81
CA ARG A 57 41.99 -3.70 3.80
C ARG A 57 40.48 -3.98 3.86
N TRP A 58 40.01 -5.06 3.22
CA TRP A 58 38.62 -5.54 3.39
C TRP A 58 38.33 -5.99 4.84
N ALA A 59 39.30 -6.61 5.52
CA ALA A 59 39.17 -7.00 6.91
C ALA A 59 39.06 -5.79 7.86
N ALA A 60 39.71 -4.67 7.53
CA ALA A 60 39.55 -3.41 8.27
C ALA A 60 38.14 -2.81 8.10
N VAL A 61 37.57 -2.86 6.89
CA VAL A 61 36.18 -2.43 6.60
C VAL A 61 35.17 -3.33 7.31
N GLU A 62 35.43 -4.63 7.39
CA GLU A 62 34.54 -5.58 8.07
C GLU A 62 34.49 -5.42 9.59
N ARG A 63 35.54 -4.83 10.18
CA ARG A 63 35.63 -4.48 11.61
C ARG A 63 34.93 -3.16 11.97
N LEU A 64 34.48 -2.39 10.98
CA LEU A 64 33.72 -1.16 11.24
C LEU A 64 32.35 -1.46 11.87
N PRO A 65 31.82 -0.57 12.74
CA PRO A 65 30.45 -0.66 13.24
C PRO A 65 29.45 -0.85 12.08
N THR A 66 28.37 -1.61 12.30
CA THR A 66 27.39 -1.96 11.25
C THR A 66 26.90 -0.77 10.43
N TYR A 67 26.84 0.41 11.03
CA TYR A 67 26.47 1.66 10.37
C TYR A 67 27.50 2.13 9.33
N ASP A 68 28.79 2.18 9.71
CA ASP A 68 29.88 2.64 8.84
C ASP A 68 30.24 1.59 7.78
N ARG A 69 30.10 0.30 8.14
CA ARG A 69 30.30 -0.81 7.22
C ARG A 69 29.29 -0.86 6.07
N LEU A 70 28.04 -0.46 6.31
CA LEU A 70 26.99 -0.40 5.27
C LEU A 70 27.20 0.74 4.28
N ARG A 71 28.07 1.70 4.60
CA ARG A 71 28.33 2.90 3.80
C ARG A 71 29.71 2.94 3.16
N SER A 72 30.62 2.07 3.56
CA SER A 72 32.01 2.09 3.09
C SER A 72 32.24 1.01 2.03
N SER A 73 32.91 1.37 0.93
CA SER A 73 33.32 0.42 -0.13
C SER A 73 34.75 0.70 -0.60
N LEU A 74 35.45 -0.31 -1.13
CA LEU A 74 36.83 -0.18 -1.61
C LEU A 74 36.87 0.21 -3.08
N PHE A 75 37.53 1.32 -3.38
CA PHE A 75 37.67 1.93 -4.71
C PHE A 75 39.13 1.93 -5.19
N GLU A 76 39.34 1.84 -6.50
CA GLU A 76 40.64 2.05 -7.16
C GLU A 76 40.67 3.48 -7.72
N GLU A 77 41.73 4.24 -7.45
CA GLU A 77 41.92 5.57 -8.04
C GLU A 77 42.43 5.44 -9.48
N ASN A 78 41.92 6.27 -10.39
CA ASN A 78 42.33 6.25 -11.80
C ASN A 78 43.67 6.97 -11.94
N GLY A 79 44.74 6.18 -12.10
CA GLY A 79 46.05 6.64 -12.53
C GLY A 79 47.16 6.32 -11.53
N GLY A 80 47.95 5.28 -11.83
CA GLY A 80 49.30 5.07 -11.30
C GLY A 80 49.43 4.59 -9.85
N ASN A 81 49.74 3.31 -9.69
CA ASN A 81 50.49 2.66 -8.59
C ASN A 81 50.17 2.93 -7.09
N GLU A 82 49.17 3.70 -6.70
CA GLU A 82 48.74 3.81 -5.29
C GLU A 82 47.44 3.03 -5.01
N GLY A 83 47.47 2.22 -3.95
CA GLY A 83 46.51 1.13 -3.69
C GLY A 83 45.08 1.55 -3.32
N LYS A 84 44.18 0.55 -3.34
CA LYS A 84 42.73 0.66 -3.10
C LYS A 84 42.36 1.44 -1.83
N LYS A 85 41.50 2.45 -1.94
CA LYS A 85 41.05 3.34 -0.85
C LYS A 85 39.63 3.00 -0.39
N VAL A 86 39.36 3.10 0.92
CA VAL A 86 38.01 2.94 1.48
C VAL A 86 37.27 4.27 1.32
N VAL A 87 36.15 4.25 0.59
CA VAL A 87 35.35 5.43 0.26
C VAL A 87 33.91 5.26 0.76
N ASP A 88 33.35 6.33 1.34
CA ASP A 88 31.93 6.38 1.72
C ASP A 88 31.06 6.52 0.46
N VAL A 89 30.26 5.50 0.18
CA VAL A 89 29.38 5.37 -0.99
C VAL A 89 28.34 6.49 -1.04
N THR A 90 28.07 7.17 0.10
CA THR A 90 27.16 8.32 0.14
C THR A 90 27.77 9.62 -0.38
N LYS A 91 29.10 9.67 -0.59
CA LYS A 91 29.85 10.86 -1.03
C LYS A 91 30.42 10.74 -2.45
N LEU A 92 30.12 9.65 -3.17
CA LEU A 92 30.62 9.40 -4.54
C LEU A 92 29.98 10.35 -5.57
N GLY A 93 30.81 10.89 -6.47
CA GLY A 93 30.37 11.71 -7.60
C GLY A 93 29.63 10.89 -8.67
N GLY A 94 28.88 11.56 -9.56
CA GLY A 94 28.06 10.91 -10.60
C GLY A 94 28.77 9.84 -11.46
N PRO A 95 29.97 10.11 -12.00
CA PRO A 95 30.71 9.14 -12.84
C PRO A 95 31.18 7.91 -12.05
N GLU A 96 31.72 8.11 -10.85
CA GLU A 96 32.20 7.04 -9.96
C GLU A 96 31.05 6.13 -9.53
N LYS A 97 29.88 6.71 -9.26
CA LYS A 97 28.67 6.00 -8.88
C LYS A 97 28.16 5.08 -10.00
N HIS A 98 28.30 5.51 -11.26
CA HIS A 98 27.94 4.69 -12.43
C HIS A 98 28.85 3.47 -12.56
N MET A 99 30.17 3.69 -12.47
CA MET A 99 31.19 2.63 -12.54
C MET A 99 31.09 1.65 -11.35
N PHE A 100 30.75 2.13 -10.16
CA PHE A 100 30.48 1.30 -8.97
C PHE A 100 29.28 0.36 -9.18
N ILE A 101 28.16 0.90 -9.68
CA ILE A 101 26.95 0.13 -9.97
C ILE A 101 27.21 -0.87 -11.09
N GLU A 102 27.96 -0.49 -12.13
CA GLU A 102 28.29 -1.37 -13.25
C GLU A 102 29.21 -2.53 -12.82
N ARG A 103 30.21 -2.28 -11.95
CA ARG A 103 31.04 -3.35 -11.34
C ARG A 103 30.24 -4.32 -10.49
N LEU A 104 29.28 -3.80 -9.70
CA LEU A 104 28.33 -4.60 -8.93
C LEU A 104 27.49 -5.49 -9.86
N ILE A 105 26.95 -4.93 -10.95
CA ILE A 105 26.14 -5.66 -11.94
C ILE A 105 26.96 -6.74 -12.66
N ARG A 106 28.19 -6.44 -13.08
CA ARG A 106 29.09 -7.34 -13.82
C ARG A 106 29.48 -8.60 -13.02
N HIS A 107 29.39 -8.55 -11.69
CA HIS A 107 29.68 -9.69 -10.82
C HIS A 107 28.43 -10.49 -10.43
N ILE A 108 27.21 -9.95 -10.56
CA ILE A 108 25.99 -10.54 -9.99
C ILE A 108 25.55 -11.84 -10.70
N GLU A 109 25.84 -12.04 -11.97
CA GLU A 109 25.41 -13.24 -12.71
C GLU A 109 26.43 -14.40 -12.65
N HIS A 110 27.73 -14.10 -12.68
CA HIS A 110 28.80 -15.08 -12.46
C HIS A 110 28.96 -15.50 -10.99
N ASP A 111 28.31 -14.80 -10.06
CA ASP A 111 28.50 -15.05 -8.64
C ASP A 111 27.73 -16.23 -8.10
N ASN A 112 26.69 -16.80 -8.70
CA ASN A 112 25.92 -17.79 -7.92
C ASN A 112 26.77 -19.00 -7.45
N LEU A 113 27.69 -19.49 -8.29
CA LEU A 113 28.67 -20.52 -7.87
C LEU A 113 29.88 -19.92 -7.14
N LYS A 114 30.38 -18.74 -7.56
CA LYS A 114 31.54 -18.06 -6.96
C LYS A 114 31.24 -17.46 -5.58
N LEU A 115 30.05 -16.93 -5.34
CA LEU A 115 29.42 -16.55 -4.08
C LEU A 115 29.22 -17.77 -3.19
N LEU A 116 28.71 -18.89 -3.71
CA LEU A 116 28.62 -20.13 -2.91
C LEU A 116 30.02 -20.64 -2.52
N HIS A 117 31.01 -20.54 -3.41
CA HIS A 117 32.41 -20.88 -3.12
C HIS A 117 33.13 -19.85 -2.24
N LYS A 118 32.88 -18.55 -2.40
CA LYS A 118 33.42 -17.46 -1.54
C LYS A 118 32.75 -17.47 -0.18
N MET A 119 31.46 -17.79 -0.09
CA MET A 119 30.76 -18.03 1.17
C MET A 119 31.36 -19.26 1.84
N ARG A 120 31.50 -20.40 1.14
CA ARG A 120 32.17 -21.59 1.70
C ARG A 120 33.61 -21.28 2.14
N ARG A 121 34.45 -20.68 1.28
CA ARG A 121 35.83 -20.29 1.62
C ARG A 121 35.94 -19.23 2.71
N ARG A 122 35.00 -18.28 2.82
CA ARG A 122 34.96 -17.30 3.93
C ARG A 122 34.54 -17.98 5.23
N ILE A 123 33.59 -18.90 5.16
CA ILE A 123 33.14 -19.69 6.31
C ILE A 123 34.27 -20.61 6.80
N ASP A 124 35.03 -21.21 5.87
CA ASP A 124 36.23 -22.00 6.15
C ASP A 124 37.40 -21.13 6.67
N LYS A 125 37.66 -19.94 6.09
CA LYS A 125 38.74 -19.01 6.52
C LYS A 125 38.49 -18.35 7.89
N VAL A 126 37.23 -18.10 8.25
CA VAL A 126 36.85 -17.51 9.55
C VAL A 126 36.69 -18.61 10.62
N GLY A 127 36.91 -19.88 10.25
CA GLY A 127 36.77 -21.03 11.15
C GLY A 127 35.34 -21.28 11.62
N VAL A 128 34.34 -20.71 10.92
CA VAL A 128 32.93 -20.84 11.26
C VAL A 128 32.46 -22.20 10.75
N LYS A 129 32.22 -23.17 11.64
CA LYS A 129 31.60 -24.44 11.23
C LYS A 129 30.15 -24.17 10.79
N LEU A 130 29.84 -24.43 9.52
CA LEU A 130 28.45 -24.43 9.02
C LEU A 130 27.60 -25.36 9.90
N PRO A 131 26.37 -24.96 10.28
CA PRO A 131 25.45 -25.86 10.97
C PRO A 131 25.20 -27.13 10.14
N THR A 132 25.78 -28.24 10.57
CA THR A 132 25.63 -29.59 10.01
C THR A 132 24.33 -30.22 10.49
N ILE A 133 23.21 -29.55 10.28
CA ILE A 133 21.91 -30.04 10.76
C ILE A 133 21.39 -31.02 9.73
N GLU A 134 21.35 -32.28 10.12
CA GLU A 134 20.61 -33.31 9.43
C GLU A 134 19.18 -33.33 9.99
N VAL A 135 18.19 -33.08 9.14
CA VAL A 135 16.78 -33.13 9.55
C VAL A 135 16.28 -34.53 9.27
N ARG A 136 16.08 -35.31 10.34
CA ARG A 136 15.44 -36.62 10.28
C ARG A 136 14.00 -36.49 10.77
N TYR A 137 13.06 -37.00 9.99
CA TYR A 137 11.67 -37.09 10.38
C TYR A 137 11.20 -38.51 10.11
N ALA A 138 10.53 -39.11 11.08
CA ALA A 138 10.00 -40.46 10.99
C ALA A 138 8.51 -40.42 11.34
N ASN A 139 7.72 -41.12 10.54
CA ASN A 139 6.28 -41.30 10.72
C ASN A 139 5.54 -39.97 10.97
N LEU A 140 5.90 -38.93 10.22
CA LEU A 140 5.30 -37.62 10.39
C LEU A 140 3.83 -37.67 9.96
N ARG A 141 2.95 -37.44 10.93
CA ARG A 141 1.51 -37.28 10.75
C ARG A 141 1.10 -35.84 11.00
N VAL A 142 0.27 -35.31 10.11
CA VAL A 142 -0.39 -34.02 10.29
C VAL A 142 -1.88 -34.21 10.08
N GLU A 143 -2.64 -33.86 11.10
CA GLU A 143 -4.09 -34.01 11.15
C GLU A 143 -4.78 -32.66 11.25
N ALA A 144 -5.90 -32.53 10.54
CA ALA A 144 -6.83 -31.44 10.68
C ALA A 144 -8.13 -31.94 11.32
N GLU A 145 -8.57 -31.24 12.35
CA GLU A 145 -9.91 -31.40 12.89
C GLU A 145 -10.88 -30.60 11.99
N CYS A 146 -11.75 -31.31 11.27
CA CYS A 146 -12.75 -30.71 10.40
C CYS A 146 -14.15 -31.07 10.88
N GLN A 147 -15.04 -30.09 10.95
CA GLN A 147 -16.46 -30.35 11.13
C GLN A 147 -17.11 -30.60 9.78
N THR A 148 -17.69 -31.77 9.62
CA THR A 148 -18.43 -32.12 8.41
C THR A 148 -19.77 -31.41 8.44
N VAL A 149 -19.95 -30.38 7.60
CA VAL A 149 -21.25 -29.70 7.47
C VAL A 149 -22.12 -30.56 6.56
N ASN A 150 -23.06 -31.31 7.16
CA ASN A 150 -24.09 -32.02 6.39
C ASN A 150 -25.01 -30.99 5.73
N ARG A 151 -25.40 -31.24 4.47
CA ARG A 151 -26.23 -30.33 3.64
C ARG A 151 -27.67 -30.16 4.13
N LEU A 152 -28.11 -30.87 5.18
CA LEU A 152 -29.42 -30.71 5.80
C LEU A 152 -29.29 -30.09 7.21
N PRO A 153 -30.01 -29.00 7.51
CA PRO A 153 -30.01 -28.38 8.84
C PRO A 153 -30.77 -29.28 9.84
N GLY A 154 -30.12 -29.66 10.95
CA GLY A 154 -30.79 -30.30 12.10
C GLY A 154 -30.14 -31.56 12.67
N LEU A 155 -29.14 -32.18 12.02
CA LEU A 155 -28.39 -33.31 12.59
C LEU A 155 -27.06 -32.86 13.24
N PRO A 156 -26.59 -33.53 14.32
CA PRO A 156 -25.33 -33.20 14.97
C PRO A 156 -24.16 -33.31 14.00
N SER A 157 -23.28 -32.30 13.97
CA SER A 157 -22.03 -32.34 13.22
C SER A 157 -21.10 -33.39 13.82
N GLN A 158 -20.64 -34.36 13.01
CA GLN A 158 -19.56 -35.25 13.41
C GLN A 158 -18.21 -34.59 13.12
N ASP A 159 -17.36 -34.55 14.14
CA ASP A 159 -15.96 -34.17 14.01
C ASP A 159 -15.23 -35.26 13.24
N ALA A 160 -14.67 -34.92 12.08
CA ALA A 160 -13.89 -35.81 11.23
C ALA A 160 -12.42 -35.38 11.25
N HIS A 161 -11.53 -36.33 11.58
CA HIS A 161 -10.09 -36.12 11.52
C HIS A 161 -9.60 -36.44 10.11
N VAL A 162 -9.12 -35.42 9.39
CA VAL A 162 -8.53 -35.60 8.06
C VAL A 162 -7.01 -35.59 8.18
N HIS A 163 -6.37 -36.70 7.83
CA HIS A 163 -4.92 -36.77 7.75
C HIS A 163 -4.43 -36.07 6.47
N ILE A 164 -3.78 -34.92 6.62
CA ILE A 164 -3.15 -34.17 5.53
C ILE A 164 -1.79 -34.78 5.15
N ILE A 165 -1.06 -35.32 6.13
CA ILE A 165 0.20 -36.04 5.94
C ILE A 165 0.10 -37.35 6.70
N LYS A 166 0.40 -38.47 6.02
CA LYS A 166 0.31 -39.83 6.55
C LYS A 166 1.68 -40.48 6.54
N ASP A 167 2.25 -40.70 7.73
CA ASP A 167 3.45 -41.51 7.96
C ASP A 167 4.64 -41.19 7.06
N VAL A 168 4.88 -39.90 6.81
CA VAL A 168 5.96 -39.47 5.91
C VAL A 168 7.29 -39.49 6.69
N SER A 169 8.27 -40.21 6.14
CA SER A 169 9.61 -40.38 6.74
C SER A 169 10.70 -39.96 5.76
N GLY A 170 11.80 -39.40 6.25
CA GLY A 170 12.89 -38.94 5.41
C GLY A 170 14.03 -38.28 6.15
N VAL A 171 15.15 -38.13 5.43
CA VAL A 171 16.38 -37.52 5.93
C VAL A 171 16.83 -36.43 4.96
N ILE A 172 16.95 -35.20 5.45
CA ILE A 172 17.52 -34.06 4.71
C ILE A 172 18.93 -33.84 5.25
N ARG A 173 19.93 -34.17 4.43
CA ARG A 173 21.34 -34.07 4.81
C ARG A 173 21.87 -32.64 4.63
N PRO A 174 22.71 -32.15 5.55
CA PRO A 174 23.27 -30.80 5.46
C PRO A 174 24.13 -30.62 4.22
N GLY A 175 24.09 -29.42 3.63
CA GLY A 175 24.89 -29.08 2.45
C GLY A 175 24.45 -29.75 1.14
N ARG A 176 23.29 -30.43 1.13
CA ARG A 176 22.66 -30.98 -0.08
C ARG A 176 21.33 -30.27 -0.35
N ILE A 177 21.02 -30.08 -1.63
CA ILE A 177 19.72 -29.57 -2.07
C ILE A 177 18.78 -30.76 -2.20
N THR A 178 17.68 -30.75 -1.45
CA THR A 178 16.64 -31.81 -1.49
C THR A 178 15.39 -31.28 -2.17
N LEU A 179 14.93 -32.00 -3.20
CA LEU A 179 13.76 -31.63 -3.99
C LEU A 179 12.48 -32.28 -3.42
N LEU A 180 11.43 -31.48 -3.19
CA LEU A 180 10.11 -31.96 -2.72
C LEU A 180 9.04 -31.75 -3.80
N LEU A 181 8.39 -32.84 -4.23
CA LEU A 181 7.46 -32.87 -5.38
C LEU A 181 6.11 -33.49 -5.01
N GLY A 182 5.04 -33.10 -5.72
CA GLY A 182 3.68 -33.65 -5.55
C GLY A 182 2.58 -32.71 -6.07
N PRO A 183 1.35 -33.18 -6.35
CA PRO A 183 0.26 -32.40 -6.96
C PRO A 183 -0.25 -31.24 -6.08
N PRO A 184 -0.94 -30.21 -6.61
CA PRO A 184 -1.65 -29.23 -5.78
C PRO A 184 -2.58 -29.93 -4.77
N GLY A 185 -2.57 -29.51 -3.51
CA GLY A 185 -3.38 -30.14 -2.44
C GLY A 185 -2.75 -31.35 -1.73
N CYS A 186 -1.65 -31.94 -2.22
CA CYS A 186 -1.05 -33.16 -1.63
C CYS A 186 -0.23 -32.94 -0.33
N GLY A 187 -0.32 -31.75 0.27
CA GLY A 187 0.35 -31.47 1.55
C GLY A 187 1.81 -30.96 1.47
N LYS A 188 2.39 -30.62 0.30
CA LYS A 188 3.78 -30.09 0.21
C LYS A 188 4.08 -28.92 1.14
N THR A 189 3.26 -27.87 1.05
CA THR A 189 3.40 -26.67 1.90
C THR A 189 3.18 -27.02 3.36
N THR A 190 2.27 -27.95 3.65
CA THR A 190 1.99 -28.45 4.99
C THR A 190 3.17 -29.25 5.56
N LEU A 191 3.82 -30.11 4.76
CA LEU A 191 5.01 -30.88 5.15
C LEU A 191 6.16 -29.93 5.46
N LEU A 192 6.37 -28.93 4.61
CA LEU A 192 7.40 -27.93 4.84
C LEU A 192 7.11 -27.07 6.07
N LYS A 193 5.85 -26.72 6.34
CA LYS A 193 5.40 -26.05 7.57
C LYS A 193 5.45 -26.95 8.82
N ALA A 194 5.40 -28.27 8.65
CA ALA A 194 5.57 -29.25 9.73
C ALA A 194 7.04 -29.46 10.09
N LEU A 195 7.89 -29.75 9.09
CA LEU A 195 9.38 -29.74 9.18
C LEU A 195 9.86 -28.45 9.83
N SER A 196 9.26 -27.36 9.39
CA SER A 196 9.40 -26.06 9.99
C SER A 196 9.13 -25.94 11.51
N GLY A 197 8.09 -26.58 12.02
CA GLY A 197 7.47 -26.11 13.26
C GLY A 197 6.73 -24.77 13.10
N ASN A 198 6.29 -24.41 11.89
CA ASN A 198 5.40 -23.26 11.59
C ASN A 198 3.99 -23.76 11.19
N LEU A 199 3.54 -24.86 11.79
CA LEU A 199 2.18 -25.35 11.59
C LEU A 199 1.18 -24.45 12.31
N ASP A 200 -0.03 -24.33 11.76
CA ASP A 200 -1.11 -23.57 12.41
C ASP A 200 -1.56 -24.29 13.69
N LYS A 201 -2.04 -23.55 14.69
CA LYS A 201 -2.43 -24.12 16.01
C LYS A 201 -3.62 -25.08 15.92
N SER A 202 -4.41 -24.97 14.86
CA SER A 202 -5.55 -25.84 14.55
C SER A 202 -5.15 -27.20 13.95
N LEU A 203 -3.87 -27.40 13.64
CA LEU A 203 -3.32 -28.63 13.07
C LEU A 203 -2.37 -29.28 14.10
N LYS A 204 -2.54 -30.57 14.37
CA LYS A 204 -1.67 -31.33 15.29
C LYS A 204 -0.60 -32.07 14.50
N ALA A 205 0.67 -31.80 14.79
CA ALA A 205 1.82 -32.57 14.30
C ALA A 205 2.43 -33.35 15.46
N ILE A 206 2.69 -34.65 15.26
CA ILE A 206 3.04 -35.56 16.35
C ILE A 206 4.57 -35.76 16.52
N SER A 207 5.42 -35.37 15.56
CA SER A 207 6.88 -35.41 15.72
C SER A 207 7.62 -34.66 14.62
N VAL A 208 8.19 -33.46 14.91
CA VAL A 208 9.11 -32.76 13.98
C VAL A 208 9.99 -31.66 14.63
N GLU A 209 11.26 -31.57 14.23
CA GLU A 209 12.16 -30.41 14.42
C GLU A 209 12.81 -29.91 13.10
N GLY A 210 12.67 -28.61 12.75
CA GLY A 210 13.57 -27.79 11.87
C GLY A 210 13.20 -27.43 10.40
N GLN A 211 12.97 -26.12 10.06
CA GLN A 211 12.66 -25.50 8.71
C GLN A 211 13.89 -25.13 7.84
N LYS A 212 13.85 -24.64 6.56
CA LYS A 212 12.83 -24.11 5.57
C LYS A 212 13.37 -24.22 4.10
N THR A 213 12.53 -23.94 3.09
CA THR A 213 12.50 -24.37 1.65
C THR A 213 13.02 -23.38 0.56
N THR A 214 13.15 -23.79 -0.75
CA THR A 214 12.33 -23.37 -1.96
C THR A 214 12.64 -24.23 -3.26
N LEU A 215 11.74 -24.19 -4.27
CA LEU A 215 11.28 -25.13 -5.36
C LEU A 215 12.03 -25.24 -6.72
N GLN A 216 11.81 -26.37 -7.48
CA GLN A 216 11.32 -26.40 -8.90
C GLN A 216 10.98 -27.80 -9.54
N THR A 217 9.93 -27.83 -10.41
CA THR A 217 9.66 -28.64 -11.66
C THR A 217 8.89 -29.99 -11.74
N ASP A 218 8.29 -30.19 -12.94
CA ASP A 218 7.07 -30.93 -13.36
C ASP A 218 7.14 -32.43 -13.71
N TYR A 219 8.32 -33.07 -13.77
CA TYR A 219 8.43 -34.38 -14.44
C TYR A 219 7.78 -35.55 -13.68
N ILE A 220 7.96 -35.62 -12.35
CA ILE A 220 7.42 -36.72 -11.52
C ILE A 220 5.89 -36.65 -11.41
N LEU A 221 5.29 -35.45 -11.55
CA LEU A 221 3.84 -35.27 -11.53
C LEU A 221 3.14 -36.04 -12.65
N LYS A 222 3.81 -36.17 -13.81
CA LYS A 222 3.27 -36.92 -14.95
C LYS A 222 3.30 -38.44 -14.69
N VAL A 223 4.36 -38.95 -14.06
CA VAL A 223 4.52 -40.40 -13.80
C VAL A 223 3.51 -40.95 -12.78
N ILE A 224 3.06 -40.12 -11.82
CA ILE A 224 2.06 -40.51 -10.80
C ILE A 224 0.62 -40.10 -11.15
N SER A 225 0.42 -39.38 -12.26
CA SER A 225 -0.89 -38.92 -12.74
C SER A 225 -1.60 -40.05 -13.47
N ARG A 226 -2.85 -40.35 -13.10
CA ARG A 226 -3.67 -41.37 -13.79
C ARG A 226 -3.84 -41.10 -15.28
N LYS A 227 -3.77 -39.84 -15.71
CA LYS A 227 -3.92 -39.44 -17.11
C LYS A 227 -2.67 -39.68 -17.96
N ASP A 228 -1.49 -39.63 -17.35
CA ASP A 228 -0.21 -39.60 -18.08
C ASP A 228 0.66 -40.84 -17.81
N GLN A 229 0.36 -41.64 -16.79
CA GLN A 229 1.17 -42.78 -16.35
C GLN A 229 1.35 -43.87 -17.41
N GLU A 230 0.40 -44.05 -18.33
CA GLU A 230 0.48 -45.00 -19.45
C GLU A 230 1.66 -44.69 -20.39
N GLN A 231 1.96 -43.41 -20.60
CA GLN A 231 3.02 -42.95 -21.50
C GLN A 231 4.43 -43.31 -21.00
N TYR A 232 4.54 -43.68 -19.73
CA TYR A 232 5.79 -44.08 -19.07
C TYR A 232 5.83 -45.60 -18.79
N TRP A 233 4.87 -46.35 -19.34
CA TRP A 233 4.82 -47.81 -19.23
C TRP A 233 5.87 -48.44 -20.14
N HIS A 234 6.96 -48.92 -19.54
CA HIS A 234 8.10 -49.47 -20.28
C HIS A 234 7.87 -50.90 -20.78
N ASP A 235 7.05 -51.69 -20.08
CA ASP A 235 6.85 -53.11 -20.41
C ASP A 235 5.71 -53.27 -21.43
N THR A 236 6.06 -53.29 -22.72
CA THR A 236 5.12 -53.44 -23.83
C THR A 236 4.48 -54.83 -23.91
N GLN A 237 4.93 -55.83 -23.14
CA GLN A 237 4.31 -57.16 -23.13
C GLN A 237 3.12 -57.27 -22.15
N GLN A 238 2.96 -56.31 -21.25
CA GLN A 238 1.83 -56.24 -20.32
C GLN A 238 0.92 -55.06 -20.65
N SER A 239 -0.39 -55.29 -20.67
CA SER A 239 -1.35 -54.20 -20.84
C SER A 239 -1.26 -53.22 -19.68
N TYR A 240 -1.27 -51.92 -20.01
CA TYR A 240 -1.16 -50.85 -19.01
C TYR A 240 -2.24 -51.01 -17.94
N ARG A 241 -1.81 -51.03 -16.67
CA ARG A 241 -2.69 -50.99 -15.50
C ARG A 241 -2.27 -49.84 -14.61
N TYR A 242 -3.21 -48.94 -14.33
CA TYR A 242 -2.96 -47.83 -13.42
C TYR A 242 -2.50 -48.33 -12.04
N VAL A 243 -1.30 -47.90 -11.65
CA VAL A 243 -0.71 -48.15 -10.34
C VAL A 243 -0.98 -46.94 -9.46
N SER A 244 -1.76 -47.14 -8.40
CA SER A 244 -2.12 -46.07 -7.46
C SER A 244 -0.91 -45.52 -6.70
N VAL A 245 -1.02 -44.27 -6.24
CA VAL A 245 0.01 -43.62 -5.41
C VAL A 245 0.31 -44.44 -4.15
N ASP A 246 -0.70 -45.05 -3.53
CA ASP A 246 -0.52 -45.92 -2.36
C ASP A 246 0.28 -47.19 -2.68
N THR A 247 0.10 -47.75 -3.88
CA THR A 247 0.87 -48.91 -4.35
C THR A 247 2.33 -48.54 -4.63
N PHE A 248 2.58 -47.36 -5.22
CA PHE A 248 3.93 -46.83 -5.42
C PHE A 248 4.66 -46.56 -4.11
N ALA A 249 3.97 -45.94 -3.15
CA ALA A 249 4.53 -45.68 -1.82
C ALA A 249 4.93 -46.98 -1.11
N ARG A 250 4.06 -48.02 -1.17
CA ARG A 250 4.34 -49.34 -0.58
C ARG A 250 5.54 -50.01 -1.24
N LYS A 251 5.57 -50.08 -2.58
CA LYS A 251 6.70 -50.67 -3.32
C LYS A 251 8.01 -49.91 -3.12
N PHE A 252 7.96 -48.58 -2.94
CA PHE A 252 9.13 -47.79 -2.60
C PHE A 252 9.68 -48.16 -1.21
N MET A 253 8.82 -48.33 -0.20
CA MET A 253 9.25 -48.77 1.13
C MET A 253 9.86 -50.19 1.12
N GLU A 254 9.37 -51.07 0.25
CA GLU A 254 9.89 -52.43 0.06
C GLU A 254 11.20 -52.47 -0.75
N SER A 255 11.51 -51.41 -1.51
CA SER A 255 12.71 -51.31 -2.35
C SER A 255 14.00 -51.23 -1.53
N PRO A 256 15.16 -51.56 -2.11
CA PRO A 256 16.46 -51.41 -1.44
C PRO A 256 16.70 -49.99 -0.91
N GLN A 257 16.22 -48.97 -1.62
CA GLN A 257 16.33 -47.56 -1.24
C GLN A 257 15.42 -47.22 -0.05
N GLY A 258 14.19 -47.77 0.00
CA GLY A 258 13.28 -47.61 1.13
C GLY A 258 13.78 -48.32 2.39
N LYS A 259 14.32 -49.53 2.25
CA LYS A 259 14.96 -50.28 3.34
C LYS A 259 16.19 -49.56 3.89
N LYS A 260 17.07 -49.06 3.00
CA LYS A 260 18.23 -48.24 3.39
C LYS A 260 17.83 -46.94 4.10
N LEU A 261 16.74 -46.29 3.68
CA LEU A 261 16.20 -45.13 4.39
C LEU A 261 15.70 -45.48 5.80
N SER A 262 15.05 -46.64 5.96
CA SER A 262 14.59 -47.11 7.27
C SER A 262 15.76 -47.46 8.22
N GLU A 263 16.86 -47.97 7.67
CA GLU A 263 18.11 -48.26 8.40
C GLU A 263 18.89 -46.98 8.74
N ASP A 264 18.95 -46.00 7.83
CA ASP A 264 19.52 -44.68 8.10
C ASP A 264 18.74 -43.96 9.22
N LEU A 265 17.41 -44.13 9.30
CA LEU A 265 16.55 -43.55 10.33
C LEU A 265 16.60 -44.28 11.69
N SER A 266 16.98 -45.56 11.73
CA SER A 266 17.07 -46.34 12.98
C SER A 266 18.36 -46.07 13.77
N SER A 267 19.38 -45.50 13.13
CA SER A 267 20.61 -45.06 13.80
C SER A 267 20.36 -43.81 14.69
N PRO A 268 20.66 -43.84 16.01
CA PRO A 268 20.48 -42.67 16.86
C PRO A 268 21.49 -41.56 16.53
N PHE A 269 21.02 -40.32 16.38
CA PHE A 269 21.87 -39.16 16.07
C PHE A 269 22.58 -38.64 17.32
N ASP A 270 23.90 -38.55 17.26
CA ASP A 270 24.75 -38.06 18.34
C ASP A 270 24.62 -36.53 18.53
N LYS A 271 23.83 -36.12 19.53
CA LYS A 271 23.52 -34.70 19.84
C LYS A 271 24.76 -33.85 20.12
N SER A 272 25.88 -34.46 20.50
CA SER A 272 27.15 -33.78 20.81
C SER A 272 27.82 -33.11 19.60
N LYS A 273 27.45 -33.50 18.37
CA LYS A 273 27.99 -32.95 17.10
C LYS A 273 27.20 -31.74 16.55
N SER A 274 26.14 -31.32 17.23
CA SER A 274 25.33 -30.15 16.80
C SER A 274 25.87 -28.85 17.41
N HIS A 275 26.02 -27.80 16.59
CA HIS A 275 26.45 -26.49 17.07
C HIS A 275 25.32 -25.82 17.88
N LYS A 276 25.60 -25.21 19.04
CA LYS A 276 24.58 -24.60 19.94
C LYS A 276 23.66 -23.56 19.28
N SER A 277 24.06 -22.98 18.15
CA SER A 277 23.29 -22.00 17.36
C SER A 277 22.73 -22.56 16.04
N ALA A 278 22.83 -23.87 15.82
CA ALA A 278 22.35 -24.52 14.61
C ALA A 278 20.82 -24.42 14.45
N ILE A 279 20.09 -24.56 15.55
CA ILE A 279 18.63 -24.35 15.58
C ILE A 279 18.37 -23.13 16.47
N CYS A 280 18.07 -22.00 15.85
CA CYS A 280 17.57 -20.85 16.58
C CYS A 280 16.09 -21.08 16.92
N PHE A 281 15.82 -21.59 18.12
CA PHE A 281 14.45 -21.70 18.64
C PHE A 281 13.83 -20.33 18.95
N SER A 282 14.60 -19.25 18.84
CA SER A 282 14.08 -17.91 19.02
C SER A 282 13.40 -17.43 17.75
N LYS A 283 12.15 -16.98 17.90
CA LYS A 283 11.29 -16.51 16.80
C LYS A 283 11.91 -15.37 15.97
N TYR A 284 12.89 -14.64 16.49
CA TYR A 284 13.56 -13.53 15.80
C TYR A 284 15.08 -13.66 15.96
N SER A 285 15.83 -13.56 14.85
CA SER A 285 17.28 -13.78 14.82
C SER A 285 18.12 -12.71 15.54
N LEU A 286 17.52 -11.59 15.95
CA LEU A 286 18.20 -10.47 16.60
C LEU A 286 17.58 -10.16 17.97
N PRO A 287 18.37 -9.70 18.95
CA PRO A 287 17.85 -9.19 20.22
C PRO A 287 16.85 -8.06 20.00
N LYS A 288 15.87 -7.94 20.90
CA LYS A 288 14.83 -6.91 20.84
C LYS A 288 15.43 -5.51 20.66
N TRP A 289 16.45 -5.14 21.44
CA TRP A 289 17.10 -3.84 21.34
C TRP A 289 17.74 -3.56 19.97
N THR A 290 18.38 -4.57 19.37
CA THR A 290 18.99 -4.46 18.05
C THR A 290 17.94 -4.28 16.96
N LEU A 291 16.81 -5.00 17.06
CA LEU A 291 15.66 -4.81 16.17
C LEU A 291 15.09 -3.41 16.29
N PHE A 292 14.92 -2.91 17.51
CA PHE A 292 14.47 -1.54 17.76
C PHE A 292 15.40 -0.51 17.10
N LYS A 293 16.72 -0.62 17.33
CA LYS A 293 17.72 0.29 16.76
C LYS A 293 17.72 0.25 15.23
N ALA A 294 17.63 -0.93 14.63
CA ALA A 294 17.57 -1.09 13.18
C ALA A 294 16.31 -0.45 12.58
N CYS A 295 15.13 -0.73 13.15
CA CYS A 295 13.88 -0.14 12.72
C CYS A 295 13.85 1.39 12.95
N MET A 296 14.42 1.89 14.04
CA MET A 296 14.56 3.31 14.32
C MET A 296 15.45 4.02 13.29
N SER A 297 16.60 3.43 12.95
CA SER A 297 17.46 3.96 11.89
C SER A 297 16.75 4.00 10.54
N ARG A 298 15.95 2.96 10.23
CA ARG A 298 15.16 2.90 9.00
C ARG A 298 14.12 4.02 8.94
N GLU A 299 13.33 4.21 9.99
CA GLU A 299 12.31 5.27 10.03
C GLU A 299 12.95 6.66 9.92
N ASN A 300 14.08 6.90 10.60
CA ASN A 300 14.81 8.17 10.49
C ASN A 300 15.32 8.43 9.06
N LEU A 301 15.83 7.40 8.39
CA LEU A 301 16.28 7.51 6.99
C LEU A 301 15.12 7.75 6.02
N LEU A 302 13.99 7.07 6.22
CA LEU A 302 12.78 7.30 5.42
C LEU A 302 12.23 8.72 5.61
N MET A 303 12.27 9.25 6.83
CA MET A 303 11.90 10.63 7.11
C MET A 303 12.81 11.62 6.41
N LYS A 304 14.14 11.43 6.44
CA LYS A 304 15.08 12.30 5.73
C LYS A 304 14.86 12.29 4.22
N ARG A 305 14.62 11.11 3.63
CA ARG A 305 14.35 10.96 2.19
C ARG A 305 13.03 11.58 1.75
N ASN A 306 12.03 11.60 2.63
CA ASN A 306 10.73 12.20 2.39
C ASN A 306 10.59 13.55 3.11
N SER A 307 11.70 14.22 3.45
CA SER A 307 11.70 15.46 4.22
C SER A 307 10.84 16.55 3.57
N PHE A 308 10.90 16.65 2.24
CA PHE A 308 10.05 17.53 1.43
C PHE A 308 8.55 17.39 1.76
N ILE A 309 8.05 16.15 1.92
CA ILE A 309 6.64 15.90 2.25
C ILE A 309 6.29 16.48 3.61
N TYR A 310 7.15 16.29 4.61
CA TYR A 310 6.92 16.77 5.97
C TYR A 310 7.07 18.29 6.07
N VAL A 311 8.03 18.86 5.34
CA VAL A 311 8.23 20.30 5.20
C VAL A 311 7.04 20.95 4.51
N PHE A 312 6.60 20.41 3.37
CA PHE A 312 5.42 20.89 2.64
C PHE A 312 4.15 20.83 3.51
N LYS A 313 3.97 19.75 4.28
CA LYS A 313 2.86 19.59 5.23
C LYS A 313 2.90 20.65 6.35
N ALA A 314 4.08 20.96 6.90
CA ALA A 314 4.24 22.00 7.91
C ALA A 314 4.00 23.41 7.33
N PHE A 315 4.45 23.68 6.10
CA PHE A 315 4.18 24.93 5.40
C PHE A 315 2.71 25.08 5.03
N GLN A 316 2.01 24.00 4.68
CA GLN A 316 0.58 24.04 4.36
C GLN A 316 -0.27 24.52 5.54
N MET A 317 0.11 24.17 6.77
CA MET A 317 -0.51 24.76 7.96
C MET A 317 -0.24 26.27 8.08
N HIS A 318 0.85 26.78 7.51
CA HIS A 318 1.25 28.18 7.65
C HIS A 318 0.51 29.16 6.73
N VAL A 319 -0.15 28.67 5.67
CA VAL A 319 -0.68 29.51 4.60
C VAL A 319 -1.98 30.25 4.99
N ASP A 320 -2.63 29.88 6.09
CA ASP A 320 -3.95 30.41 6.46
C ASP A 320 -3.86 31.39 7.64
N LEU A 321 -3.36 32.61 7.36
CA LEU A 321 -3.03 33.59 8.39
C LEU A 321 -3.89 34.86 8.34
N ILE A 322 -5.22 34.80 8.54
CA ILE A 322 -6.03 36.03 8.50
C ILE A 322 -7.13 36.11 9.58
N HIS A 323 -6.87 37.04 10.51
CA HIS A 323 -7.81 37.83 11.32
C HIS A 323 -9.12 37.15 11.72
N ALA A 324 -9.06 36.37 12.79
CA ALA A 324 -10.23 35.94 13.51
C ALA A 324 -10.59 36.98 14.58
N ASN A 325 -11.37 38.01 14.23
CA ASN A 325 -12.00 38.91 15.22
C ASN A 325 -13.17 38.25 15.97
N ASN A 326 -13.02 36.96 16.28
CA ASN A 326 -13.82 36.15 17.18
C ASN A 326 -12.88 35.08 17.77
N TYR A 327 -12.29 35.36 18.94
CA TYR A 327 -11.29 34.49 19.58
C TYR A 327 -11.72 33.02 19.68
N MET A 328 -13.01 32.75 19.89
CA MET A 328 -13.58 31.40 19.94
C MET A 328 -13.58 30.68 18.58
N GLY A 329 -13.87 31.39 17.49
CA GLY A 329 -13.81 30.84 16.15
C GLY A 329 -12.38 30.49 15.74
N ALA A 330 -11.40 31.31 16.15
CA ALA A 330 -9.98 31.09 15.91
C ALA A 330 -9.46 29.81 16.59
N LEU A 331 -9.85 29.59 17.86
CA LEU A 331 -9.50 28.40 18.62
C LEU A 331 -10.16 27.15 18.02
N PHE A 332 -11.45 27.22 17.69
CA PHE A 332 -12.16 26.11 17.06
C PHE A 332 -11.56 25.72 15.71
N TYR A 333 -11.22 26.71 14.88
CA TYR A 333 -10.57 26.50 13.59
C TYR A 333 -9.18 25.86 13.74
N THR A 334 -8.38 26.31 14.72
CA THR A 334 -7.09 25.69 15.05
C THR A 334 -7.27 24.20 15.36
N LEU A 335 -8.24 23.84 16.22
CA LEU A 335 -8.52 22.45 16.54
C LEU A 335 -8.91 21.63 15.30
N ILE A 336 -9.75 22.18 14.42
CA ILE A 336 -10.14 21.51 13.18
C ILE A 336 -8.94 21.24 12.28
N ILE A 337 -8.04 22.21 12.09
CA ILE A 337 -6.85 22.04 11.25
C ILE A 337 -5.98 20.91 11.79
N LEU A 338 -5.71 20.89 13.10
CA LEU A 338 -4.90 19.85 13.73
C LEU A 338 -5.53 18.46 13.61
N LEU A 339 -6.87 18.38 13.60
CA LEU A 339 -7.60 17.13 13.39
C LEU A 339 -7.56 16.68 11.92
N ILE A 340 -7.79 17.59 10.96
CA ILE A 340 -7.75 17.30 9.51
C ILE A 340 -6.35 16.84 9.08
N ASP A 341 -5.29 17.34 9.73
CA ASP A 341 -3.91 16.96 9.45
C ASP A 341 -3.58 15.47 9.70
N GLY A 342 -4.43 14.77 10.46
CA GLY A 342 -4.33 13.34 10.65
C GLY A 342 -4.72 12.52 9.40
N ILE A 343 -5.51 13.07 8.48
CA ILE A 343 -6.03 12.34 7.29
C ILE A 343 -4.89 11.89 6.34
N PRO A 344 -3.89 12.74 5.98
CA PRO A 344 -2.73 12.28 5.23
C PRO A 344 -1.92 11.18 5.95
N GLU A 345 -1.83 11.22 7.29
CA GLU A 345 -1.11 10.19 8.05
C GLU A 345 -1.82 8.83 8.01
N LEU A 346 -3.16 8.83 8.08
CA LEU A 346 -3.96 7.61 7.88
C LEU A 346 -3.64 6.98 6.53
N SER A 347 -3.64 7.80 5.49
CA SER A 347 -3.38 7.37 4.11
C SER A 347 -1.97 6.81 3.93
N MET A 348 -0.96 7.47 4.49
CA MET A 348 0.43 6.99 4.49
C MET A 348 0.64 5.71 5.30
N THR A 349 -0.09 5.54 6.41
CA THR A 349 0.02 4.36 7.27
C THR A 349 -0.54 3.13 6.56
N VAL A 350 -1.74 3.24 5.97
CA VAL A 350 -2.37 2.15 5.21
C VAL A 350 -1.44 1.67 4.08
N ALA A 351 -0.84 2.58 3.32
CA ALA A 351 0.08 2.23 2.24
C ALA A 351 1.32 1.43 2.70
N ARG A 352 1.74 1.58 3.96
CA ARG A 352 2.89 0.84 4.54
C ARG A 352 2.50 -0.51 5.13
N LEU A 353 1.22 -0.75 5.44
CA LEU A 353 0.77 -1.97 6.12
C LEU A 353 1.00 -3.23 5.28
N GLU A 354 0.82 -3.18 3.96
CA GLU A 354 1.03 -4.35 3.08
C GLU A 354 2.46 -4.88 3.17
N VAL A 355 3.45 -3.99 3.11
CA VAL A 355 4.87 -4.35 3.25
C VAL A 355 5.18 -4.83 4.66
N PHE A 356 4.59 -4.17 5.67
CA PHE A 356 4.73 -4.56 7.07
C PHE A 356 4.26 -6.00 7.31
N TYR A 357 3.05 -6.36 6.86
CA TYR A 357 2.53 -7.72 7.05
C TYR A 357 3.40 -8.76 6.34
N LYS A 358 3.83 -8.47 5.11
CA LYS A 358 4.77 -9.35 4.38
C LYS A 358 6.07 -9.57 5.16
N GLN A 359 6.65 -8.54 5.75
CA GLN A 359 7.89 -8.63 6.53
C GLN A 359 7.69 -9.31 7.90
N ARG A 360 6.57 -9.03 8.56
CA ARG A 360 6.19 -9.64 9.84
C ARG A 360 5.98 -11.15 9.69
N ASP A 361 5.27 -11.57 8.64
CA ASP A 361 4.95 -12.98 8.37
C ASP A 361 6.18 -13.78 7.95
N LEU A 362 7.23 -13.09 7.50
CA LEU A 362 8.57 -13.63 7.26
C LEU A 362 9.49 -13.53 8.50
N PHE A 363 8.96 -13.14 9.66
CA PHE A 363 9.66 -12.98 10.94
C PHE A 363 10.87 -12.02 10.92
N PHE A 364 10.88 -11.03 10.03
CA PHE A 364 11.95 -10.01 10.03
C PHE A 364 11.97 -9.19 11.32
N TYR A 365 10.79 -8.79 11.82
CA TYR A 365 10.65 -8.07 13.09
C TYR A 365 9.21 -8.16 13.63
N PRO A 366 9.02 -8.06 14.97
CA PRO A 366 7.70 -8.02 15.60
C PRO A 366 6.99 -6.67 15.38
N ALA A 367 5.68 -6.64 15.58
CA ALA A 367 4.86 -5.44 15.38
C ALA A 367 5.32 -4.22 16.20
N TRP A 368 5.75 -4.42 17.45
CA TRP A 368 6.23 -3.32 18.30
C TRP A 368 7.49 -2.65 17.75
N ALA A 369 8.36 -3.41 17.07
CA ALA A 369 9.58 -2.89 16.46
C ALA A 369 9.29 -2.00 15.23
N PHE A 370 8.11 -2.14 14.63
CA PHE A 370 7.60 -1.21 13.63
C PHE A 370 6.88 -0.01 14.25
N ALA A 371 6.00 -0.27 15.21
CA ALA A 371 5.08 0.74 15.74
C ALA A 371 5.78 1.78 16.61
N ILE A 372 6.66 1.35 17.54
CA ILE A 372 7.28 2.26 18.53
C ILE A 372 8.23 3.26 17.86
N PRO A 373 9.19 2.85 17.01
CA PRO A 373 10.06 3.82 16.34
C PRO A 373 9.29 4.83 15.50
N ASN A 374 8.27 4.37 14.81
CA ASN A 374 7.43 5.23 13.98
C ASN A 374 6.65 6.25 14.83
N ALA A 375 6.18 5.88 16.02
CA ALA A 375 5.56 6.81 16.97
C ALA A 375 6.56 7.84 17.53
N ILE A 376 7.75 7.40 17.96
CA ILE A 376 8.78 8.28 18.54
C ILE A 376 9.20 9.36 17.55
N VAL A 377 9.38 9.01 16.28
CA VAL A 377 9.81 9.96 15.24
C VAL A 377 8.75 11.04 14.94
N ARG A 378 7.49 10.84 15.34
CA ARG A 378 6.45 11.88 15.22
C ARG A 378 6.50 12.93 16.32
N ILE A 379 7.07 12.62 17.48
CA ILE A 379 7.09 13.55 18.62
C ILE A 379 7.84 14.85 18.28
N PRO A 380 9.08 14.84 17.75
CA PRO A 380 9.78 16.06 17.38
C PRO A 380 9.08 16.85 16.27
N LEU A 381 8.47 16.14 15.31
CA LEU A 381 7.74 16.79 14.21
C LEU A 381 6.49 17.51 14.72
N SER A 382 5.71 16.87 15.59
CA SER A 382 4.54 17.51 16.23
C SER A 382 4.94 18.71 17.07
N MET A 383 6.09 18.64 17.76
CA MET A 383 6.60 19.77 18.55
C MET A 383 6.99 20.92 17.62
N PHE A 384 7.69 20.65 16.52
CA PHE A 384 8.05 21.65 15.53
C PHE A 384 6.80 22.33 14.94
N VAL A 385 5.79 21.56 14.55
CA VAL A 385 4.52 22.09 14.04
C VAL A 385 3.83 22.99 15.09
N ALA A 386 3.80 22.57 16.36
CA ALA A 386 3.19 23.36 17.43
C ALA A 386 3.93 24.68 17.68
N VAL A 387 5.27 24.66 17.73
CA VAL A 387 6.11 25.86 17.87
C VAL A 387 5.83 26.83 16.73
N VAL A 388 5.91 26.34 15.49
CA VAL A 388 5.73 27.14 14.29
C VAL A 388 4.31 27.72 14.23
N TRP A 389 3.27 26.90 14.45
CA TRP A 389 1.88 27.33 14.46
C TRP A 389 1.61 28.39 15.53
N THR A 390 1.97 28.12 16.79
CA THR A 390 1.69 29.04 17.89
C THR A 390 2.49 30.33 17.76
N SER A 391 3.76 30.28 17.36
CA SER A 391 4.59 31.48 17.17
C SER A 391 3.98 32.45 16.18
N VAL A 392 3.45 31.90 15.08
CA VAL A 392 2.89 32.71 14.01
C VAL A 392 1.46 33.16 14.32
N THR A 393 0.60 32.27 14.83
CA THR A 393 -0.81 32.61 15.02
C THR A 393 -1.10 33.39 16.30
N TYR A 394 -0.34 33.16 17.36
CA TYR A 394 -0.74 33.62 18.70
C TYR A 394 -0.78 35.15 18.81
N TYR A 395 0.29 35.79 18.35
CA TYR A 395 0.41 37.25 18.37
C TYR A 395 -0.38 37.90 17.23
N THR A 396 -0.51 37.24 16.07
CA THR A 396 -1.28 37.80 14.94
C THR A 396 -2.78 37.82 15.18
N ILE A 397 -3.30 36.86 15.96
CA ILE A 397 -4.73 36.82 16.36
C ILE A 397 -4.99 37.82 17.49
N GLY A 398 -3.96 38.30 18.19
CA GLY A 398 -4.10 39.23 19.31
C GLY A 398 -4.46 38.55 20.62
N TYR A 399 -4.01 37.31 20.85
CA TYR A 399 -4.13 36.70 22.18
C TYR A 399 -3.29 37.45 23.23
N SER A 400 -3.53 37.16 24.50
CA SER A 400 -2.84 37.80 25.64
C SER A 400 -1.31 37.76 25.46
N PRO A 401 -0.58 38.86 25.67
CA PRO A 401 0.87 38.91 25.47
C PRO A 401 1.68 38.10 26.51
N GLU A 402 1.03 37.50 27.51
CA GLU A 402 1.68 36.73 28.57
C GLU A 402 2.39 35.48 28.03
N ALA A 403 3.72 35.41 28.22
CA ALA A 403 4.53 34.26 27.80
C ALA A 403 4.04 32.92 28.39
N GLY A 404 3.56 32.91 29.64
CA GLY A 404 3.01 31.71 30.26
C GLY A 404 1.80 31.12 29.52
N ARG A 405 0.93 31.97 28.97
CA ARG A 405 -0.24 31.55 28.19
C ARG A 405 0.15 31.08 26.79
N PHE A 406 1.16 31.72 26.19
CA PHE A 406 1.77 31.27 24.94
C PHE A 406 2.28 29.83 25.04
N PHE A 407 3.11 29.52 26.05
CA PHE A 407 3.66 28.18 26.21
C PHE A 407 2.59 27.12 26.54
N ARG A 408 1.55 27.49 27.31
CA ARG A 408 0.41 26.59 27.56
C ARG A 408 -0.36 26.27 26.27
N GLN A 409 -0.62 27.27 25.42
CA GLN A 409 -1.27 27.05 24.13
C GLN A 409 -0.41 26.21 23.20
N MET A 410 0.90 26.46 23.14
CA MET A 410 1.84 25.65 22.36
C MET A 410 1.84 24.19 22.80
N LEU A 411 1.88 23.92 24.10
CA LEU A 411 1.79 22.55 24.63
C LEU A 411 0.44 21.89 24.31
N LEU A 412 -0.67 22.61 24.41
CA LEU A 412 -1.99 22.10 24.03
C LEU A 412 -2.04 21.75 22.55
N VAL A 413 -1.58 22.63 21.66
CA VAL A 413 -1.49 22.38 20.22
C VAL A 413 -0.63 21.15 19.93
N PHE A 414 0.51 21.02 20.61
CA PHE A 414 1.39 19.85 20.51
C PHE A 414 0.67 18.54 20.88
N PHE A 415 0.01 18.49 22.04
CA PHE A 415 -0.68 17.29 22.50
C PHE A 415 -1.89 16.94 21.62
N VAL A 416 -2.68 17.94 21.20
CA VAL A 416 -3.82 17.72 20.29
C VAL A 416 -3.35 17.19 18.94
N HIS A 417 -2.29 17.77 18.38
CA HIS A 417 -1.71 17.31 17.12
C HIS A 417 -1.17 15.87 17.22
N LEU A 418 -0.43 15.56 18.30
CA LEU A 418 0.09 14.23 18.55
C LEU A 418 -1.02 13.19 18.76
N ALA A 419 -2.08 13.56 19.48
CA ALA A 419 -3.27 12.72 19.68
C ALA A 419 -4.01 12.46 18.37
N SER A 420 -4.23 13.51 17.56
CA SER A 420 -4.84 13.42 16.23
C SER A 420 -4.09 12.41 15.34
N ILE A 421 -2.78 12.61 15.14
CA ILE A 421 -1.93 11.70 14.36
C ILE A 421 -2.01 10.26 14.89
N SER A 422 -2.00 10.08 16.21
CA SER A 422 -2.07 8.76 16.84
C SER A 422 -3.40 8.06 16.60
N VAL A 423 -4.52 8.77 16.71
CA VAL A 423 -5.87 8.25 16.43
C VAL A 423 -5.99 7.82 14.97
N PHE A 424 -5.57 8.66 14.02
CA PHE A 424 -5.63 8.32 12.60
C PHE A 424 -4.72 7.14 12.21
N ARG A 425 -3.58 6.97 12.86
CA ARG A 425 -2.73 5.78 12.72
C ARG A 425 -3.36 4.52 13.31
N PHE A 426 -4.01 4.67 14.47
CA PHE A 426 -4.75 3.58 15.09
C PHE A 426 -5.87 3.10 14.15
N LEU A 427 -6.69 4.02 13.64
CA LEU A 427 -7.76 3.70 12.68
C LEU A 427 -7.21 3.02 11.43
N ALA A 428 -6.11 3.52 10.85
CA ALA A 428 -5.45 2.87 9.72
C ALA A 428 -5.07 1.41 10.02
N SER A 429 -4.57 1.13 11.23
CA SER A 429 -4.14 -0.22 11.64
C SER A 429 -5.32 -1.18 11.88
N VAL A 430 -6.46 -0.68 12.33
CA VAL A 430 -7.68 -1.46 12.61
C VAL A 430 -8.37 -1.82 11.31
N PHE A 431 -8.66 -0.83 10.46
CA PHE A 431 -9.49 -1.03 9.27
C PHE A 431 -8.70 -1.57 8.07
N ARG A 432 -7.38 -1.33 8.00
CA ARG A 432 -6.41 -1.85 7.02
C ARG A 432 -6.65 -1.50 5.55
N GLY A 433 -7.88 -1.23 5.14
CA GLY A 433 -8.24 -0.72 3.81
C GLY A 433 -8.39 0.80 3.82
N LEU A 434 -7.99 1.46 2.74
CA LEU A 434 -7.92 2.92 2.69
C LEU A 434 -9.31 3.58 2.78
N VAL A 435 -10.29 3.08 2.04
CA VAL A 435 -11.67 3.62 2.07
C VAL A 435 -12.31 3.39 3.44
N ALA A 436 -12.22 2.18 3.99
CA ALA A 436 -12.74 1.86 5.32
C ALA A 436 -12.09 2.71 6.41
N SER A 437 -10.76 2.90 6.34
CA SER A 437 -10.02 3.74 7.28
C SER A 437 -10.42 5.22 7.14
N ALA A 438 -10.60 5.73 5.91
CA ALA A 438 -11.05 7.09 5.66
C ALA A 438 -12.47 7.33 6.18
N THR A 439 -13.38 6.36 6.00
CA THR A 439 -14.73 6.37 6.57
C THR A 439 -14.74 6.37 8.08
N ALA A 440 -13.91 5.56 8.72
CA ALA A 440 -13.78 5.57 10.17
C ALA A 440 -13.17 6.89 10.67
N GLY A 441 -12.14 7.39 9.99
CA GLY A 441 -11.49 8.67 10.29
C GLY A 441 -12.43 9.86 10.20
N SER A 442 -13.25 9.94 9.14
CA SER A 442 -14.25 11.00 9.01
C SER A 442 -15.36 10.88 10.05
N MET A 443 -15.77 9.66 10.44
CA MET A 443 -16.71 9.46 11.55
C MET A 443 -16.12 9.89 12.91
N THR A 444 -14.85 9.59 13.18
CA THR A 444 -14.16 10.06 14.38
C THR A 444 -14.04 11.58 14.40
N LEU A 445 -13.70 12.20 13.26
CA LEU A 445 -13.64 13.66 13.13
C LEU A 445 -15.01 14.30 13.37
N LEU A 446 -16.05 13.75 12.77
CA LEU A 446 -17.43 14.19 12.94
C LEU A 446 -17.84 14.14 14.42
N PHE A 447 -17.60 13.01 15.08
CA PHE A 447 -17.90 12.84 16.50
C PHE A 447 -17.13 13.85 17.36
N ALA A 448 -15.81 13.98 17.17
CA ALA A 448 -14.98 14.93 17.92
C ALA A 448 -15.49 16.38 17.81
N LEU A 449 -16.00 16.77 16.64
CA LEU A 449 -16.46 18.14 16.39
C LEU A 449 -17.88 18.40 16.89
N LEU A 450 -18.82 17.46 16.71
CA LEU A 450 -20.16 17.59 17.27
C LEU A 450 -20.11 17.73 18.81
N PHE A 451 -19.25 16.95 19.46
CA PHE A 451 -19.10 16.94 20.93
C PHE A 451 -18.01 17.90 21.45
N SER A 452 -17.44 18.77 20.61
CA SER A 452 -16.39 19.73 21.00
C SER A 452 -16.86 20.87 21.91
N GLY A 453 -18.18 21.06 22.06
CA GLY A 453 -18.77 22.16 22.83
C GLY A 453 -18.99 23.45 22.02
N PHE A 454 -18.45 23.55 20.80
CA PHE A 454 -18.66 24.69 19.91
C PHE A 454 -20.01 24.61 19.18
N MET A 455 -20.35 23.43 18.66
CA MET A 455 -21.59 23.20 17.90
C MET A 455 -22.80 22.97 18.82
N ILE A 456 -22.57 22.19 19.88
CA ILE A 456 -23.57 21.91 20.91
C ILE A 456 -23.03 22.53 22.19
N PRO A 457 -23.57 23.66 22.64
CA PRO A 457 -23.15 24.26 23.90
C PRO A 457 -23.52 23.32 25.04
N ARG A 458 -22.66 23.22 26.05
CA ARG A 458 -23.02 22.51 27.28
C ARG A 458 -24.11 23.32 28.01
N PRO A 459 -25.18 22.69 28.50
CA PRO A 459 -26.15 23.39 29.32
C PRO A 459 -25.44 23.99 30.54
N PRO A 460 -25.77 25.23 30.95
CA PRO A 460 -25.23 25.84 32.17
C PRO A 460 -25.79 25.09 33.39
N GLY A 461 -25.17 23.98 33.77
CA GLY A 461 -25.64 23.16 34.88
C GLY A 461 -25.07 21.74 34.91
N SER A 462 -23.80 21.59 35.30
CA SER A 462 -23.29 20.42 36.04
C SER A 462 -21.82 20.61 36.43
N ARG A 463 -21.50 21.71 37.11
CA ARG A 463 -20.36 21.67 38.04
C ARG A 463 -20.85 20.96 39.29
N VAL A 464 -20.86 19.63 39.26
CA VAL A 464 -20.72 18.86 40.50
C VAL A 464 -19.24 18.90 40.84
N ILE A 465 -18.78 20.06 41.33
CA ILE A 465 -17.62 20.08 42.22
C ILE A 465 -18.24 19.67 43.56
N ILE A 466 -18.09 18.42 43.93
CA ILE A 466 -18.36 18.00 45.31
C ILE A 466 -17.33 18.79 46.14
N SER A 467 -17.76 19.84 46.82
CA SER A 467 -16.96 20.40 47.91
C SER A 467 -16.84 19.30 48.98
N SER A 468 -15.64 19.13 49.53
CA SER A 468 -15.37 18.15 50.59
C SER A 468 -16.30 18.29 51.79
N GLU A 469 -16.90 19.47 51.97
CA GLU A 469 -17.91 19.76 53.00
C GLU A 469 -19.25 19.00 52.81
N LYS A 470 -19.63 18.66 51.58
CA LYS A 470 -20.89 17.93 51.34
C LYS A 470 -20.74 16.41 51.47
N LEU A 471 -19.51 15.90 51.39
CA LEU A 471 -19.19 14.50 51.66
C LEU A 471 -19.09 14.23 53.18
N SER A 472 -18.60 15.20 53.97
CA SER A 472 -18.56 15.10 55.43
C SER A 472 -19.94 15.21 56.10
N GLN A 473 -20.90 15.91 55.48
CA GLN A 473 -22.28 15.94 55.96
C GLN A 473 -23.04 14.62 55.71
N LEU A 474 -22.67 13.86 54.67
CA LEU A 474 -23.32 12.58 54.33
C LEU A 474 -22.73 11.37 55.07
N GLN A 475 -21.52 11.48 55.62
CA GLN A 475 -20.87 10.42 56.42
C GLN A 475 -21.14 10.53 57.92
N GLY A 476 -21.87 11.57 58.36
CA GLY A 476 -22.08 11.90 59.77
C GLY A 476 -23.36 11.35 60.43
N SER A 477 -24.08 10.42 59.81
CA SER A 477 -25.24 9.83 60.49
C SER A 477 -25.60 8.44 59.96
N LYS A 478 -25.17 7.39 60.65
CA LYS A 478 -26.04 6.34 61.22
C LYS A 478 -25.25 5.09 61.66
N GLU A 479 -25.45 4.74 62.93
CA GLU A 479 -25.39 3.41 63.54
C GLU A 479 -26.58 3.33 64.54
N PRO A 480 -26.97 2.18 65.08
CA PRO A 480 -27.13 0.85 64.46
C PRO A 480 -28.50 0.23 64.88
N ASP A 481 -28.57 -1.11 65.03
CA ASP A 481 -29.70 -1.98 65.44
C ASP A 481 -30.68 -2.41 64.33
N ASN A 482 -31.25 -3.62 64.30
CA ASN A 482 -30.93 -4.97 64.82
C ASN A 482 -32.13 -5.82 64.35
N GLU A 483 -31.94 -6.94 63.65
CA GLU A 483 -32.75 -8.16 63.86
C GLU A 483 -32.24 -9.29 62.95
N ALA A 484 -31.56 -10.24 63.60
CA ALA A 484 -31.57 -11.64 63.21
C ALA A 484 -33.04 -12.12 63.24
N GLN A 485 -33.50 -13.11 62.50
CA GLN A 485 -33.04 -14.49 62.56
C GLN A 485 -33.96 -15.35 61.67
N LYS A 486 -33.39 -16.16 60.78
CA LYS A 486 -33.86 -17.49 60.30
C LYS A 486 -33.03 -17.87 59.07
N ARG A 487 -32.41 -19.03 58.95
CA ARG A 487 -32.05 -20.15 59.83
C ARG A 487 -31.06 -20.96 58.96
N GLN A 488 -29.99 -21.46 59.56
CA GLN A 488 -29.12 -22.47 58.99
C GLN A 488 -29.62 -23.88 59.33
N GLU A 489 -29.16 -24.85 58.54
CA GLU A 489 -29.26 -26.33 58.57
C GLU A 489 -29.98 -26.84 57.31
N GLN A 490 -29.44 -27.75 56.47
CA GLN A 490 -28.42 -28.79 56.64
C GLN A 490 -27.79 -29.15 55.27
N ALA A 491 -26.69 -29.91 55.31
CA ALA A 491 -25.66 -30.02 54.27
C ALA A 491 -25.72 -31.26 53.36
N SER A 492 -24.92 -31.18 52.29
CA SER A 492 -24.18 -32.23 51.55
C SER A 492 -24.88 -33.01 50.42
N MET A 493 -24.43 -32.78 49.16
CA MET A 493 -23.73 -33.76 48.31
C MET A 493 -23.46 -33.21 46.88
N VAL A 494 -22.35 -33.67 46.29
CA VAL A 494 -21.93 -33.70 44.86
C VAL A 494 -21.04 -32.56 44.31
N SER A 495 -20.01 -33.01 43.59
CA SER A 495 -18.74 -32.46 43.06
C SER A 495 -18.87 -31.59 41.76
N PRO A 496 -17.78 -30.96 41.23
CA PRO A 496 -17.86 -29.73 40.43
C PRO A 496 -17.77 -29.94 38.91
N PRO A 497 -18.08 -28.90 38.08
CA PRO A 497 -17.52 -28.80 36.75
C PRO A 497 -16.62 -27.56 36.58
N SER A 498 -15.50 -27.79 35.90
CA SER A 498 -14.52 -26.83 35.41
C SER A 498 -15.05 -26.01 34.23
N THR A 499 -14.90 -24.69 34.27
CA THR A 499 -15.22 -23.76 33.18
C THR A 499 -13.98 -23.46 32.34
N THR A 500 -13.94 -23.97 31.11
CA THR A 500 -12.96 -23.59 30.08
C THR A 500 -13.52 -22.51 29.15
N SER A 501 -12.79 -21.40 29.06
CA SER A 501 -12.98 -20.28 28.14
C SER A 501 -12.75 -20.68 26.68
N LYS A 502 -13.75 -20.49 25.81
CA LYS A 502 -13.62 -20.66 24.35
C LYS A 502 -12.93 -19.45 23.72
N SER A 503 -11.77 -19.67 23.09
CA SER A 503 -11.15 -18.72 22.16
C SER A 503 -11.62 -19.03 20.73
N ASN A 504 -12.25 -18.07 20.05
CA ASN A 504 -12.61 -18.18 18.64
C ASN A 504 -11.36 -18.15 17.75
N THR A 505 -11.03 -19.28 17.13
CA THR A 505 -10.07 -19.40 16.03
C THR A 505 -10.80 -19.44 14.69
N ASP A 506 -10.45 -18.53 13.78
CA ASP A 506 -10.90 -18.48 12.38
C ASP A 506 -10.72 -19.85 11.69
N ARG A 507 -11.79 -20.39 11.12
CA ARG A 507 -11.80 -21.60 10.28
C ARG A 507 -12.09 -21.21 8.83
N MET A 508 -11.32 -21.78 7.92
CA MET A 508 -11.31 -21.46 6.48
C MET A 508 -12.41 -22.23 5.73
N VAL A 509 -13.21 -21.51 4.94
CA VAL A 509 -14.19 -22.07 3.99
C VAL A 509 -13.75 -21.68 2.57
N LEU A 510 -13.67 -22.65 1.66
CA LEU A 510 -13.35 -22.40 0.25
C LEU A 510 -14.60 -22.63 -0.62
N PRO A 511 -15.08 -21.63 -1.36
CA PRO A 511 -15.85 -21.83 -2.57
C PRO A 511 -14.96 -21.65 -3.82
N PHE A 512 -15.46 -22.18 -4.94
CA PHE A 512 -15.05 -22.03 -6.35
C PHE A 512 -14.27 -23.18 -7.01
N GLU A 513 -14.89 -23.71 -8.07
CA GLU A 513 -14.26 -24.52 -9.13
C GLU A 513 -13.49 -23.62 -10.10
N PRO A 514 -12.23 -23.93 -10.43
CA PRO A 514 -11.56 -23.32 -11.58
C PRO A 514 -11.99 -24.05 -12.87
N LEU A 515 -12.73 -23.36 -13.74
CA LEU A 515 -12.82 -23.73 -15.16
C LEU A 515 -11.40 -23.70 -15.75
N SER A 516 -10.86 -24.88 -15.97
CA SER A 516 -9.51 -25.12 -16.47
C SER A 516 -9.60 -25.48 -17.94
N ILE A 517 -9.00 -24.68 -18.82
CA ILE A 517 -8.72 -25.08 -20.20
C ILE A 517 -7.38 -25.81 -20.17
N VAL A 518 -7.38 -27.09 -20.53
CA VAL A 518 -6.19 -27.95 -20.57
C VAL A 518 -5.90 -28.27 -22.03
N PHE A 519 -4.69 -27.99 -22.48
CA PHE A 519 -4.21 -28.43 -23.77
C PHE A 519 -3.55 -29.81 -23.62
N GLN A 520 -3.96 -30.75 -24.46
CA GLN A 520 -3.58 -32.16 -24.36
C GLN A 520 -2.17 -32.42 -24.91
N ASP A 521 -1.71 -31.61 -25.89
CA ASP A 521 -0.38 -31.68 -26.50
C ASP A 521 0.09 -30.29 -26.97
N VAL A 522 0.76 -29.52 -26.11
CA VAL A 522 1.49 -28.30 -26.56
C VAL A 522 2.98 -28.57 -26.46
N GLN A 523 3.58 -28.96 -27.58
CA GLN A 523 5.00 -28.75 -27.80
C GLN A 523 5.19 -27.33 -28.32
N TYR A 524 5.73 -26.42 -27.51
CA TYR A 524 6.19 -25.14 -28.05
C TYR A 524 7.63 -25.31 -28.53
N TYR A 525 7.81 -25.35 -29.83
CA TYR A 525 9.07 -24.99 -30.46
C TYR A 525 9.01 -23.50 -30.74
N VAL A 526 9.96 -22.73 -30.20
CA VAL A 526 10.16 -21.36 -30.67
C VAL A 526 10.96 -21.46 -31.97
N GLU A 527 10.28 -21.75 -33.08
CA GLU A 527 10.78 -21.30 -34.37
C GLU A 527 10.67 -19.77 -34.37
N THR A 528 11.71 -19.11 -33.86
CA THR A 528 11.89 -17.67 -34.09
C THR A 528 12.55 -17.55 -35.47
N PRO A 529 11.85 -17.03 -36.49
CA PRO A 529 12.37 -17.00 -37.85
C PRO A 529 13.65 -16.16 -37.97
N ALA A 530 13.87 -15.19 -37.07
CA ALA A 530 15.13 -14.46 -36.90
C ALA A 530 15.27 -13.96 -35.46
N LEU A 531 16.50 -13.95 -34.95
CA LEU A 531 16.91 -13.30 -33.71
C LEU A 531 17.45 -11.91 -34.03
N VAL A 532 17.01 -10.89 -33.29
CA VAL A 532 17.60 -9.54 -33.30
C VAL A 532 18.19 -9.26 -31.93
N LEU A 533 19.49 -8.97 -31.88
CA LEU A 533 20.22 -8.64 -30.67
C LEU A 533 20.68 -7.19 -30.72
N LEU A 534 20.36 -6.45 -29.66
CA LEU A 534 20.70 -5.04 -29.49
C LEU A 534 21.65 -4.89 -28.30
N LYS A 535 22.66 -4.01 -28.45
CA LYS A 535 23.47 -3.53 -27.33
C LYS A 535 22.96 -2.21 -26.76
N ALA A 536 23.55 -1.77 -25.66
CA ALA A 536 23.24 -0.49 -25.04
C ALA A 536 23.34 0.67 -26.05
N GLY A 537 22.36 1.58 -26.01
CA GLY A 537 22.19 2.64 -27.01
C GLY A 537 21.35 2.25 -28.24
N GLY A 538 20.77 1.04 -28.25
CA GLY A 538 19.83 0.61 -29.31
C GLY A 538 20.51 0.23 -30.62
N ARG A 539 21.80 -0.10 -30.59
CA ARG A 539 22.57 -0.51 -31.76
C ARG A 539 22.47 -2.03 -31.96
N VAL A 540 22.25 -2.46 -33.20
CA VAL A 540 22.14 -3.89 -33.57
C VAL A 540 23.54 -4.50 -33.61
N ILE A 541 23.67 -5.68 -33.00
CA ILE A 541 24.91 -6.46 -32.97
C ILE A 541 24.76 -7.85 -33.61
N TYR A 542 23.51 -8.32 -33.77
CA TYR A 542 23.16 -9.49 -34.56
C TYR A 542 21.73 -9.37 -35.06
N CYS A 543 21.45 -9.74 -36.31
CA CYS A 543 20.10 -9.90 -36.82
C CYS A 543 20.12 -11.03 -37.85
N GLY A 544 19.55 -12.18 -37.55
CA GLY A 544 19.65 -13.34 -38.44
C GLY A 544 18.96 -14.58 -37.89
N GLN A 545 18.89 -15.62 -38.71
CA GLN A 545 18.34 -16.92 -38.28
C GLN A 545 19.18 -17.52 -37.15
N LEU A 546 18.54 -18.23 -36.22
CA LEU A 546 19.27 -18.96 -35.17
C LEU A 546 20.03 -20.17 -35.74
N GLY A 547 19.47 -20.84 -36.75
CA GLY A 547 19.97 -22.14 -37.22
C GLY A 547 19.57 -23.29 -36.29
N ARG A 548 19.73 -24.53 -36.76
CA ARG A 548 19.42 -25.72 -35.96
C ARG A 548 20.36 -25.75 -34.75
N TYR A 549 19.80 -25.89 -33.55
CA TYR A 549 20.56 -25.79 -32.29
C TYR A 549 21.31 -24.45 -32.10
N SER A 550 20.81 -23.34 -32.65
CA SER A 550 21.46 -22.02 -32.59
C SER A 550 22.84 -21.94 -33.28
N SER A 551 23.11 -22.85 -34.23
CA SER A 551 24.43 -22.96 -34.85
C SER A 551 24.90 -21.68 -35.56
N LYS A 552 24.01 -20.96 -36.25
CA LYS A 552 24.37 -19.76 -37.04
C LYS A 552 24.75 -18.58 -36.16
N VAL A 553 24.07 -18.40 -35.02
CA VAL A 553 24.41 -17.33 -34.07
C VAL A 553 25.70 -17.65 -33.32
N ILE A 554 25.93 -18.92 -32.98
CA ILE A 554 27.19 -19.38 -32.38
C ILE A 554 28.34 -19.13 -33.35
N GLU A 555 28.22 -19.60 -34.59
CA GLU A 555 29.22 -19.41 -35.64
C GLU A 555 29.54 -17.92 -35.88
N TYR A 556 28.53 -17.06 -35.91
CA TYR A 556 28.73 -15.63 -36.05
C TYR A 556 29.58 -15.04 -34.92
N PHE A 557 29.23 -15.27 -33.65
CA PHE A 557 29.99 -14.71 -32.53
C PHE A 557 31.36 -15.36 -32.37
N GLU A 558 31.50 -16.66 -32.64
CA GLU A 558 32.80 -17.35 -32.63
C GLU A 558 33.73 -16.93 -33.77
N SER A 559 33.19 -16.41 -34.88
CA SER A 559 34.00 -15.86 -35.97
C SER A 559 34.70 -14.54 -35.60
N ILE A 560 34.26 -13.88 -34.52
CA ILE A 560 34.83 -12.61 -34.08
C ILE A 560 36.07 -12.89 -33.24
N SER A 561 37.19 -12.25 -33.61
CA SER A 561 38.47 -12.44 -32.94
C SER A 561 38.40 -12.09 -31.45
N GLY A 562 38.83 -13.02 -30.60
CA GLY A 562 38.86 -12.86 -29.13
C GLY A 562 37.59 -13.29 -28.40
N VAL A 563 36.50 -13.61 -29.10
CA VAL A 563 35.30 -14.16 -28.46
C VAL A 563 35.53 -15.63 -28.04
N PRO A 564 35.26 -16.01 -26.77
CA PRO A 564 35.45 -17.37 -26.31
C PRO A 564 34.38 -18.31 -26.90
N ARG A 565 34.80 -19.49 -27.37
CA ARG A 565 33.89 -20.53 -27.88
C ARG A 565 32.87 -20.97 -26.84
N ILE A 566 31.68 -21.36 -27.31
CA ILE A 566 30.64 -21.87 -26.42
C ILE A 566 31.05 -23.22 -25.83
N LYS A 567 30.73 -23.44 -24.55
CA LYS A 567 31.00 -24.70 -23.86
C LYS A 567 29.90 -25.72 -24.11
N ASP A 568 30.24 -27.00 -24.11
CA ASP A 568 29.27 -28.10 -24.21
C ASP A 568 28.21 -28.02 -23.11
N ASN A 569 26.95 -28.31 -23.46
CA ASN A 569 25.78 -28.19 -22.58
C ASN A 569 25.53 -26.79 -21.99
N TYR A 570 26.11 -25.73 -22.57
CA TYR A 570 25.84 -24.36 -22.17
C TYR A 570 24.72 -23.74 -23.00
N ASN A 571 23.88 -22.92 -22.36
CA ASN A 571 22.75 -22.28 -23.04
C ASN A 571 23.25 -21.19 -24.01
N PRO A 572 23.02 -21.30 -25.34
CA PRO A 572 23.48 -20.33 -26.32
C PRO A 572 22.96 -18.91 -26.10
N ALA A 573 21.73 -18.78 -25.57
CA ALA A 573 21.15 -17.47 -25.28
C ALA A 573 21.89 -16.74 -24.15
N THR A 574 22.35 -17.49 -23.14
CA THR A 574 23.13 -16.94 -22.02
C THR A 574 24.54 -16.57 -22.50
N TRP A 575 25.22 -17.49 -23.20
CA TRP A 575 26.57 -17.25 -23.71
C TRP A 575 26.64 -16.03 -24.62
N MET A 576 25.71 -15.90 -25.57
CA MET A 576 25.60 -14.75 -26.46
C MET A 576 25.53 -13.41 -25.71
N LEU A 577 24.74 -13.32 -24.64
CA LEU A 577 24.61 -12.09 -23.85
C LEU A 577 25.87 -11.78 -23.03
N GLU A 578 26.58 -12.82 -22.58
CA GLU A 578 27.84 -12.67 -21.85
C GLU A 578 28.96 -12.17 -22.77
N VAL A 579 29.13 -12.79 -23.94
CA VAL A 579 30.19 -12.41 -24.89
C VAL A 579 29.94 -11.06 -25.56
N SER A 580 28.68 -10.64 -25.67
CA SER A 580 28.30 -9.35 -26.26
C SER A 580 28.03 -8.23 -25.24
N SER A 581 28.40 -8.44 -23.98
CA SER A 581 28.25 -7.44 -22.92
C SER A 581 29.20 -6.24 -23.13
N THR A 582 28.84 -5.07 -22.59
CA THR A 582 29.69 -3.85 -22.60
C THR A 582 31.07 -4.12 -22.00
N SER A 583 31.10 -5.02 -21.02
CA SER A 583 32.28 -5.54 -20.39
C SER A 583 33.23 -6.26 -21.34
N SER A 584 32.70 -7.19 -22.11
CA SER A 584 33.47 -7.97 -23.08
C SER A 584 33.94 -7.10 -24.25
N GLU A 585 33.13 -6.12 -24.70
CA GLU A 585 33.56 -5.11 -25.68
C GLU A 585 34.81 -4.33 -25.21
N ALA A 586 34.81 -3.88 -23.95
CA ALA A 586 35.93 -3.12 -23.38
C ALA A 586 37.20 -3.97 -23.20
N GLU A 587 37.05 -5.25 -22.82
CA GLU A 587 38.18 -6.18 -22.69
C GLU A 587 38.80 -6.54 -24.05
N LEU A 588 37.96 -6.69 -25.07
CA LEU A 588 38.38 -7.02 -26.43
C LEU A 588 38.82 -5.78 -27.24
N GLY A 589 38.48 -4.57 -26.78
CA GLY A 589 38.75 -3.33 -27.50
C GLY A 589 37.96 -3.20 -28.80
N ILE A 590 36.78 -3.83 -28.89
CA ILE A 590 35.95 -3.88 -30.10
C ILE A 590 34.56 -3.28 -29.87
N ASP A 591 33.92 -2.83 -30.95
CA ASP A 591 32.49 -2.50 -30.97
C ASP A 591 31.74 -3.52 -31.83
N PHE A 592 30.92 -4.37 -31.19
CA PHE A 592 30.14 -5.39 -31.89
C PHE A 592 29.13 -4.81 -32.88
N ALA A 593 28.69 -3.56 -32.70
CA ALA A 593 27.79 -2.92 -33.65
C ALA A 593 28.50 -2.55 -34.94
N ASP A 594 29.76 -2.13 -34.86
CA ASP A 594 30.58 -1.83 -36.04
C ASP A 594 30.97 -3.12 -36.78
N ILE A 595 31.27 -4.19 -36.03
CA ILE A 595 31.49 -5.53 -36.61
C ILE A 595 30.24 -6.02 -37.34
N TYR A 596 29.06 -5.91 -36.73
CA TYR A 596 27.80 -6.27 -37.38
C TYR A 596 27.58 -5.46 -38.65
N LYS A 597 27.73 -4.13 -38.58
CA LYS A 597 27.54 -3.22 -39.73
C LYS A 597 28.45 -3.55 -40.91
N ASN A 598 29.65 -4.06 -40.65
CA ASN A 598 30.62 -4.46 -41.67
C ASN A 598 30.55 -5.96 -42.01
N SER A 599 29.60 -6.71 -41.45
CA SER A 599 29.47 -8.16 -41.69
C SER A 599 28.68 -8.49 -42.95
N ALA A 600 28.99 -9.63 -43.57
CA ALA A 600 28.21 -10.18 -44.68
C ALA A 600 26.74 -10.44 -44.31
N LEU A 601 26.46 -10.73 -43.02
CA LEU A 601 25.10 -10.90 -42.51
C LEU A 601 24.29 -9.60 -42.59
N HIS A 602 24.91 -8.46 -42.27
CA HIS A 602 24.25 -7.14 -42.40
C HIS A 602 23.99 -6.78 -43.87
N GLU A 603 24.96 -7.06 -44.75
CA GLU A 603 24.80 -6.82 -46.19
C GLU A 603 23.66 -7.66 -46.79
N SER A 604 23.60 -8.96 -46.45
CA SER A 604 22.51 -9.85 -46.86
C SER A 604 21.14 -9.38 -46.36
N ASN A 605 21.05 -8.95 -45.09
CA ASN A 605 19.81 -8.37 -44.56
C ASN A 605 19.41 -7.08 -45.28
N LYS A 606 20.38 -6.22 -45.63
CA LYS A 606 20.12 -4.98 -46.36
C LYS A 606 19.59 -5.26 -47.77
N GLU A 607 20.11 -6.29 -48.44
CA GLU A 607 19.60 -6.73 -49.73
C GLU A 607 18.21 -7.35 -49.62
N LEU A 608 17.95 -8.16 -48.58
CA LEU A 608 16.63 -8.72 -48.30
C LEU A 608 15.59 -7.64 -48.05
N VAL A 609 15.92 -6.62 -47.25
CA VAL A 609 15.07 -5.44 -47.04
C VAL A 609 14.82 -4.74 -48.37
N ARG A 610 15.85 -4.51 -49.20
CA ARG A 610 15.68 -3.89 -50.52
C ARG A 610 14.75 -4.67 -51.45
N LYS A 611 14.78 -6.00 -51.39
CA LYS A 611 13.86 -6.90 -52.14
C LYS A 611 12.43 -6.80 -51.59
N LEU A 612 12.25 -6.90 -50.28
CA LEU A 612 10.93 -6.89 -49.63
C LEU A 612 10.26 -5.51 -49.56
N SER A 613 11.04 -4.43 -49.62
CA SER A 613 10.52 -3.05 -49.68
C SER A 613 9.89 -2.71 -51.03
N LYS A 614 10.05 -3.55 -52.06
CA LYS A 614 9.31 -3.38 -53.33
C LYS A 614 7.96 -4.10 -53.19
N PRO A 615 6.83 -3.37 -53.17
CA PRO A 615 5.52 -3.99 -53.04
C PRO A 615 5.24 -4.89 -54.25
N ALA A 616 4.60 -6.03 -54.02
CA ALA A 616 4.16 -6.91 -55.09
C ALA A 616 3.16 -6.16 -56.00
N PRO A 617 3.18 -6.36 -57.33
CA PRO A 617 2.23 -5.70 -58.23
C PRO A 617 0.78 -5.96 -57.79
N GLY A 618 0.02 -4.89 -57.54
CA GLY A 618 -1.37 -4.97 -57.06
C GLY A 618 -1.56 -5.00 -55.53
N SER A 619 -0.48 -5.04 -54.74
CA SER A 619 -0.57 -4.89 -53.28
C SER A 619 -0.77 -3.41 -52.88
N LYS A 620 -1.56 -3.17 -51.82
CA LYS A 620 -1.81 -1.85 -51.23
C LYS A 620 -1.26 -1.82 -49.81
N ASP A 621 -0.70 -0.69 -49.41
CA ASP A 621 -0.24 -0.49 -48.04
C ASP A 621 -1.39 -0.63 -47.04
N LEU A 622 -1.10 -1.27 -45.89
CA LEU A 622 -2.07 -1.44 -44.81
C LEU A 622 -2.32 -0.09 -44.13
N HIS A 623 -3.41 0.58 -44.51
CA HIS A 623 -3.84 1.84 -43.91
C HIS A 623 -5.07 1.64 -43.03
N PHE A 624 -4.97 2.03 -41.76
CA PHE A 624 -6.13 2.06 -40.86
C PHE A 624 -6.80 3.43 -40.94
N PRO A 625 -8.08 3.52 -41.33
CA PRO A 625 -8.77 4.81 -41.50
C PRO A 625 -8.94 5.58 -40.19
N THR A 626 -8.91 4.88 -39.05
CA THR A 626 -9.12 5.47 -37.73
C THR A 626 -8.07 4.97 -36.75
N ARG A 627 -7.70 5.83 -35.80
CA ARG A 627 -6.79 5.48 -34.70
C ARG A 627 -7.35 4.39 -33.79
N TYR A 628 -8.67 4.33 -33.64
CA TYR A 628 -9.39 3.38 -32.80
C TYR A 628 -10.28 2.49 -33.67
N SER A 629 -10.47 1.24 -33.26
CA SER A 629 -11.28 0.26 -34.00
C SER A 629 -12.78 0.55 -33.99
N GLN A 630 -13.26 1.33 -33.01
CA GLN A 630 -14.67 1.65 -32.82
C GLN A 630 -14.89 3.16 -32.74
N ASN A 631 -16.12 3.62 -33.02
CA ASN A 631 -16.47 5.03 -32.88
C ASN A 631 -16.46 5.50 -31.40
N GLY A 632 -16.42 6.82 -31.20
CA GLY A 632 -16.32 7.41 -29.87
C GLY A 632 -17.48 7.04 -28.91
N TRP A 633 -18.69 6.92 -29.45
CA TRP A 633 -19.88 6.60 -28.66
C TRP A 633 -19.88 5.16 -28.14
N VAL A 634 -19.49 4.20 -28.99
CA VAL A 634 -19.33 2.80 -28.60
C VAL A 634 -18.21 2.67 -27.56
N GLN A 635 -17.10 3.40 -27.72
CA GLN A 635 -16.04 3.43 -26.71
C GLN A 635 -16.56 3.93 -25.35
N PHE A 636 -17.31 5.04 -25.34
CA PHE A 636 -17.91 5.59 -24.12
C PHE A 636 -18.88 4.62 -23.47
N LYS A 637 -19.82 4.03 -24.23
CA LYS A 637 -20.79 3.05 -23.71
C LYS A 637 -20.09 1.84 -23.09
N THR A 638 -19.05 1.32 -23.75
CA THR A 638 -18.25 0.20 -23.24
C THR A 638 -17.47 0.59 -21.99
N CYS A 639 -16.88 1.79 -21.94
CA CYS A 639 -16.22 2.29 -20.73
C CYS A 639 -17.21 2.44 -19.57
N LEU A 640 -18.41 2.95 -19.82
CA LEU A 640 -19.45 3.10 -18.81
C LEU A 640 -19.95 1.75 -18.31
N TRP A 641 -20.17 0.78 -19.20
CA TRP A 641 -20.51 -0.59 -18.83
C TRP A 641 -19.41 -1.23 -17.96
N LYS A 642 -18.14 -1.08 -18.36
CA LYS A 642 -17.00 -1.56 -17.57
C LYS A 642 -16.99 -0.93 -16.19
N GLN A 643 -17.17 0.39 -16.11
CA GLN A 643 -17.14 1.09 -14.82
C GLN A 643 -18.33 0.72 -13.94
N HIS A 644 -19.52 0.56 -14.50
CA HIS A 644 -20.67 0.07 -13.75
C HIS A 644 -20.38 -1.26 -13.04
N TRP A 645 -19.82 -2.24 -13.76
CA TRP A 645 -19.45 -3.53 -13.16
C TRP A 645 -18.28 -3.43 -12.18
N SER A 646 -17.29 -2.57 -12.45
CA SER A 646 -16.18 -2.33 -11.51
C SER A 646 -16.67 -1.77 -10.18
N TYR A 647 -17.59 -0.79 -10.24
CA TYR A 647 -18.21 -0.16 -9.07
C TYR A 647 -19.08 -1.15 -8.30
N TRP A 648 -19.93 -1.89 -9.00
CA TRP A 648 -20.80 -2.89 -8.38
C TRP A 648 -20.01 -4.01 -7.68
N ARG A 649 -18.94 -4.50 -8.31
CA ARG A 649 -18.08 -5.57 -7.77
C ARG A 649 -17.07 -5.09 -6.74
N SER A 650 -17.04 -3.79 -6.41
CA SER A 650 -16.13 -3.19 -5.42
C SER A 650 -16.90 -2.72 -4.17
N PRO A 651 -17.40 -3.65 -3.33
CA PRO A 651 -18.15 -3.27 -2.12
C PRO A 651 -17.29 -2.46 -1.15
N SER A 652 -15.97 -2.70 -1.09
CA SER A 652 -15.04 -1.94 -0.25
C SER A 652 -15.06 -0.42 -0.51
N TYR A 653 -15.50 0.00 -1.70
CA TYR A 653 -15.68 1.40 -2.06
C TYR A 653 -17.11 1.88 -1.81
N ASN A 654 -18.08 1.34 -2.54
CA ASN A 654 -19.45 1.87 -2.54
C ASN A 654 -20.22 1.53 -1.25
N LEU A 655 -20.05 0.33 -0.70
CA LEU A 655 -20.72 -0.05 0.57
C LEU A 655 -20.23 0.83 1.72
N MET A 656 -18.92 1.11 1.78
CA MET A 656 -18.34 1.94 2.84
C MET A 656 -18.84 3.38 2.81
N ARG A 657 -19.05 3.96 1.62
CA ARG A 657 -19.64 5.31 1.47
C ARG A 657 -21.11 5.33 1.85
N THR A 658 -21.88 4.32 1.43
CA THR A 658 -23.30 4.20 1.82
C THR A 658 -23.47 4.00 3.32
N LEU A 659 -22.66 3.13 3.95
CA LEU A 659 -22.66 2.94 5.40
C LEU A 659 -22.27 4.22 6.14
N HIS A 660 -21.24 4.93 5.67
CA HIS A 660 -20.86 6.23 6.23
C HIS A 660 -22.04 7.19 6.22
N MET A 661 -22.73 7.32 5.08
CA MET A 661 -23.87 8.22 4.94
C MET A 661 -25.03 7.83 5.85
N LEU A 662 -25.33 6.52 5.96
CA LEU A 662 -26.35 6.00 6.86
C LEU A 662 -26.03 6.36 8.32
N PHE A 663 -24.82 6.07 8.79
CA PHE A 663 -24.44 6.37 10.18
C PHE A 663 -24.35 7.88 10.45
N ALA A 664 -23.82 8.67 9.51
CA ALA A 664 -23.80 10.13 9.61
C ALA A 664 -25.22 10.68 9.74
N SER A 665 -26.14 10.25 8.87
CA SER A 665 -27.51 10.75 8.85
C SER A 665 -28.27 10.39 10.13
N LEU A 666 -28.09 9.18 10.65
CA LEU A 666 -28.66 8.76 11.94
C LEU A 666 -28.08 9.58 13.10
N LEU A 667 -26.75 9.79 13.12
CA LEU A 667 -26.10 10.59 14.16
C LEU A 667 -26.63 12.03 14.16
N TYR A 668 -26.72 12.67 12.99
CA TYR A 668 -27.29 14.01 12.85
C TYR A 668 -28.77 14.05 13.24
N GLY A 669 -29.57 13.10 12.74
CA GLY A 669 -31.01 13.04 13.04
C GLY A 669 -31.30 12.87 14.53
N LEU A 670 -30.55 11.99 15.22
CA LEU A 670 -30.70 11.78 16.67
C LEU A 670 -30.24 12.98 17.48
N LEU A 671 -29.10 13.57 17.11
CA LEU A 671 -28.47 14.62 17.91
C LEU A 671 -29.23 15.96 17.80
N PHE A 672 -29.79 16.26 16.63
CA PHE A 672 -30.56 17.49 16.39
C PHE A 672 -32.07 17.23 16.38
N TRP A 673 -32.53 16.18 17.06
CA TRP A 673 -33.92 15.74 17.04
C TRP A 673 -34.91 16.87 17.41
N GLY A 674 -35.78 17.21 16.46
CA GLY A 674 -36.83 18.23 16.62
C GLY A 674 -36.33 19.67 16.86
N GLN A 675 -35.03 19.95 16.69
CA GLN A 675 -34.46 21.27 16.97
C GLN A 675 -34.95 22.36 16.01
N ALA A 676 -35.28 22.01 14.76
CA ALA A 676 -35.80 22.99 13.80
C ALA A 676 -37.19 23.56 14.19
N LYS A 677 -37.92 22.89 15.10
CA LYS A 677 -39.19 23.39 15.62
C LYS A 677 -39.02 24.40 16.76
N LYS A 678 -37.85 24.44 17.40
CA LYS A 678 -37.56 25.21 18.64
C LYS A 678 -36.56 26.34 18.38
N ILE A 679 -36.87 27.23 17.43
CA ILE A 679 -36.02 28.38 17.09
C ILE A 679 -36.47 29.59 17.90
N ASP A 680 -36.16 29.61 19.20
CA ASP A 680 -36.62 30.67 20.11
C ASP A 680 -35.52 31.68 20.44
N ASP A 681 -34.26 31.26 20.37
CA ASP A 681 -33.08 32.08 20.71
C ASP A 681 -31.97 31.99 19.65
N GLN A 682 -31.01 32.92 19.77
CA GLN A 682 -29.81 32.95 18.93
C GLN A 682 -29.07 31.61 18.95
N GLN A 683 -28.92 30.99 20.12
CA GLN A 683 -28.14 29.76 20.28
C GLN A 683 -28.76 28.58 19.54
N SER A 684 -30.09 28.40 19.60
CA SER A 684 -30.79 27.33 18.87
C SER A 684 -30.67 27.53 17.36
N LEU A 685 -30.75 28.77 16.87
CA LEU A 685 -30.51 29.06 15.46
C LEU A 685 -29.06 28.71 15.07
N PHE A 686 -28.04 29.18 15.78
CA PHE A 686 -26.64 28.84 15.48
C PHE A 686 -26.36 27.32 15.51
N THR A 687 -27.00 26.60 16.43
CA THR A 687 -26.91 25.14 16.55
C THR A 687 -27.45 24.44 15.29
N LEU A 688 -28.59 24.92 14.78
CA LEU A 688 -29.22 24.40 13.57
C LEU A 688 -28.47 24.77 12.28
N LEU A 689 -27.97 26.01 12.20
CA LEU A 689 -27.12 26.45 11.10
C LEU A 689 -25.79 25.67 11.08
N GLY A 690 -25.23 25.40 12.27
CA GLY A 690 -24.04 24.59 12.45
C GLY A 690 -24.24 23.14 12.02
N SER A 691 -25.42 22.55 12.23
CA SER A 691 -25.70 21.19 11.76
C SER A 691 -25.67 21.10 10.23
N MET A 692 -26.22 22.09 9.52
CA MET A 692 -26.16 22.19 8.05
C MET A 692 -24.73 22.39 7.54
N TYR A 693 -23.97 23.28 8.18
CA TYR A 693 -22.57 23.52 7.87
C TYR A 693 -21.69 22.28 8.04
N SER A 694 -21.80 21.62 9.19
CA SER A 694 -20.98 20.44 9.48
C SER A 694 -21.37 19.26 8.60
N SER A 695 -22.66 19.00 8.40
CA SER A 695 -23.11 17.87 7.58
C SER A 695 -22.65 17.99 6.13
N THR A 696 -22.74 19.18 5.55
CA THR A 696 -22.26 19.46 4.19
C THR A 696 -20.75 19.19 4.07
N LEU A 697 -19.95 19.71 5.03
CA LEU A 697 -18.50 19.55 5.01
C LEU A 697 -18.06 18.10 5.24
N PHE A 698 -18.56 17.42 6.28
CA PHE A 698 -18.06 16.09 6.64
C PHE A 698 -18.50 15.00 5.67
N CYS A 699 -19.76 15.03 5.22
CA CYS A 699 -20.24 14.12 4.19
C CYS A 699 -19.48 14.35 2.86
N GLY A 700 -19.18 15.60 2.54
CA GLY A 700 -18.35 15.99 1.40
C GLY A 700 -16.91 15.49 1.48
N ILE A 701 -16.21 15.81 2.57
CA ILE A 701 -14.82 15.40 2.85
C ILE A 701 -14.66 13.87 2.78
N ASN A 702 -15.62 13.11 3.33
CA ASN A 702 -15.58 11.65 3.24
C ASN A 702 -15.66 11.16 1.79
N ASN A 703 -16.58 11.71 1.00
CA ASN A 703 -16.76 11.35 -0.40
C ASN A 703 -15.52 11.66 -1.24
N ALA A 704 -14.99 12.88 -1.09
CA ALA A 704 -13.77 13.34 -1.75
C ALA A 704 -12.51 12.52 -1.35
N SER A 705 -12.41 12.09 -0.08
CA SER A 705 -11.29 11.25 0.37
C SER A 705 -11.37 9.81 -0.13
N SER A 706 -12.59 9.26 -0.23
CA SER A 706 -12.82 7.87 -0.65
C SER A 706 -12.52 7.67 -2.14
N ILE A 707 -12.96 8.60 -3.00
CA ILE A 707 -12.74 8.54 -4.45
C ILE A 707 -11.25 8.63 -4.82
N LEU A 708 -10.45 9.38 -4.05
CA LEU A 708 -9.02 9.56 -4.30
C LEU A 708 -8.27 8.22 -4.38
N ALA A 709 -8.60 7.30 -3.47
CA ALA A 709 -8.05 5.96 -3.42
C ALA A 709 -8.45 5.12 -4.64
N TYR A 710 -9.75 5.14 -4.96
CA TYR A 710 -10.33 4.33 -6.02
C TYR A 710 -9.81 4.74 -7.40
N VAL A 711 -9.82 6.04 -7.70
CA VAL A 711 -9.33 6.57 -8.98
C VAL A 711 -7.83 6.37 -9.15
N ASN A 712 -7.03 6.34 -8.09
CA ASN A 712 -5.60 6.05 -8.21
C ASN A 712 -5.33 4.63 -8.75
N VAL A 713 -6.13 3.64 -8.33
CA VAL A 713 -6.04 2.26 -8.85
C VAL A 713 -6.49 2.22 -10.30
N GLU A 714 -7.66 2.79 -10.61
CA GLU A 714 -8.22 2.85 -11.96
C GLU A 714 -7.32 3.59 -12.94
N ARG A 715 -6.69 4.70 -12.52
CA ARG A 715 -5.73 5.47 -13.34
C ARG A 715 -4.56 4.60 -13.81
N THR A 716 -4.10 3.67 -12.98
CA THR A 716 -2.99 2.77 -13.35
C THR A 716 -3.41 1.77 -14.44
N VAL A 717 -4.65 1.28 -14.37
CA VAL A 717 -5.25 0.42 -15.40
C VAL A 717 -5.47 1.21 -16.69
N PHE A 718 -6.08 2.39 -16.58
CA PHE A 718 -6.31 3.31 -17.69
C PHE A 718 -5.03 3.63 -18.47
N TYR A 719 -3.91 3.90 -17.79
CA TYR A 719 -2.65 4.18 -18.49
C TYR A 719 -2.15 3.00 -19.34
N ARG A 720 -2.38 1.76 -18.91
CA ARG A 720 -2.05 0.57 -19.70
C ARG A 720 -2.98 0.43 -20.90
N GLU A 721 -4.28 0.59 -20.70
CA GLU A 721 -5.29 0.50 -21.77
C GLU A 721 -5.11 1.62 -22.82
N LYS A 722 -4.78 2.84 -22.38
CA LYS A 722 -4.43 3.98 -23.23
C LYS A 722 -3.17 3.70 -24.04
N PHE A 723 -2.14 3.10 -23.43
CA PHE A 723 -0.91 2.74 -24.12
C PHE A 723 -1.15 1.69 -25.22
N SER A 724 -2.03 0.73 -24.96
CA SER A 724 -2.47 -0.26 -25.96
C SER A 724 -3.43 0.29 -27.02
N GLY A 725 -3.79 1.59 -26.96
CA GLY A 725 -4.69 2.21 -27.93
C GLY A 725 -6.13 1.69 -27.90
N MET A 726 -6.60 1.15 -26.76
CA MET A 726 -7.91 0.48 -26.69
C MET A 726 -9.10 1.45 -26.85
N TYR A 727 -9.00 2.66 -26.30
CA TYR A 727 -10.04 3.69 -26.37
C TYR A 727 -9.46 5.09 -26.14
N ALA A 728 -10.23 6.13 -26.46
CA ALA A 728 -9.88 7.53 -26.28
C ALA A 728 -9.97 7.96 -24.80
N PRO A 729 -9.05 8.81 -24.30
CA PRO A 729 -9.06 9.25 -22.90
C PRO A 729 -10.38 9.84 -22.41
N TRP A 730 -11.06 10.62 -23.26
CA TRP A 730 -12.32 11.26 -22.91
C TRP A 730 -13.44 10.23 -22.67
N ALA A 731 -13.44 9.10 -23.38
CA ALA A 731 -14.46 8.07 -23.22
C ALA A 731 -14.40 7.44 -21.82
N TYR A 732 -13.19 7.19 -21.32
CA TYR A 732 -12.98 6.72 -19.94
C TYR A 732 -13.29 7.80 -18.91
N SER A 733 -12.78 9.02 -19.08
CA SER A 733 -12.93 10.05 -18.04
C SER A 733 -14.40 10.47 -17.87
N THR A 734 -15.16 10.59 -18.96
CA THR A 734 -16.59 10.90 -18.89
C THR A 734 -17.39 9.72 -18.32
N ALA A 735 -17.03 8.48 -18.64
CA ALA A 735 -17.64 7.30 -18.02
C ALA A 735 -17.40 7.25 -16.49
N GLN A 736 -16.19 7.60 -16.06
CA GLN A 736 -15.80 7.68 -14.64
C GLN A 736 -16.59 8.76 -13.88
N VAL A 737 -16.90 9.89 -14.54
CA VAL A 737 -17.72 10.94 -13.95
C VAL A 737 -19.18 10.48 -13.82
N ILE A 738 -19.75 9.91 -14.89
CA ILE A 738 -21.18 9.57 -14.93
C ILE A 738 -21.53 8.40 -13.99
N VAL A 739 -20.63 7.43 -13.81
CA VAL A 739 -20.89 6.27 -12.94
C VAL A 739 -21.07 6.65 -11.47
N GLU A 740 -20.57 7.81 -11.02
CA GLU A 740 -20.73 8.29 -9.64
C GLU A 740 -22.15 8.79 -9.35
N ILE A 741 -22.86 9.32 -10.35
CA ILE A 741 -24.14 10.02 -10.16
C ILE A 741 -25.20 9.15 -9.47
N PRO A 742 -25.46 7.89 -9.89
CA PRO A 742 -26.48 7.06 -9.25
C PRO A 742 -26.17 6.75 -7.78
N TYR A 743 -24.90 6.52 -7.43
CA TYR A 743 -24.49 6.23 -6.06
C TYR A 743 -24.59 7.46 -5.17
N LEU A 744 -24.23 8.63 -5.69
CA LEU A 744 -24.37 9.90 -4.98
C LEU A 744 -25.84 10.27 -4.77
N LEU A 745 -26.70 10.03 -5.77
CA LEU A 745 -28.14 10.22 -5.64
C LEU A 745 -28.73 9.32 -4.54
N ALA A 746 -28.36 8.04 -4.50
CA ALA A 746 -28.79 7.12 -3.45
C ALA A 746 -28.31 7.58 -2.06
N GLN A 747 -27.05 8.03 -1.93
CA GLN A 747 -26.53 8.57 -0.67
C GLN A 747 -27.29 9.82 -0.21
N THR A 748 -27.56 10.76 -1.12
CA THR A 748 -28.34 11.96 -0.81
C THR A 748 -29.76 11.61 -0.35
N LEU A 749 -30.43 10.66 -1.00
CA LEU A 749 -31.75 10.21 -0.59
C LEU A 749 -31.74 9.61 0.82
N ILE A 750 -30.79 8.72 1.12
CA ILE A 750 -30.63 8.14 2.47
C ILE A 750 -30.46 9.25 3.51
N PHE A 751 -29.59 10.22 3.25
CA PHE A 751 -29.32 11.29 4.19
C PHE A 751 -30.58 12.11 4.51
N ILE A 752 -31.36 12.45 3.50
CA ILE A 752 -32.50 13.37 3.63
C ILE A 752 -33.72 12.69 4.22
N VAL A 753 -34.02 11.47 3.77
CA VAL A 753 -35.13 10.67 4.31
C VAL A 753 -35.00 10.50 5.83
N ILE A 754 -33.77 10.46 6.34
CA ILE A 754 -33.49 10.34 7.76
C ILE A 754 -33.43 11.73 8.43
N THR A 755 -32.55 12.62 7.95
CA THR A 755 -32.28 13.88 8.67
C THR A 755 -33.42 14.88 8.61
N TYR A 756 -34.13 14.99 7.48
CA TYR A 756 -35.17 16.00 7.32
C TYR A 756 -36.32 15.86 8.32
N PRO A 757 -36.96 14.66 8.45
CA PRO A 757 -38.01 14.45 9.45
C PRO A 757 -37.48 14.49 10.88
N MET A 758 -36.31 13.89 11.16
CA MET A 758 -35.78 13.78 12.53
C MET A 758 -35.38 15.13 13.11
N ILE A 759 -34.73 15.99 12.33
CA ILE A 759 -34.39 17.36 12.75
C ILE A 759 -35.65 18.23 12.88
N GLY A 760 -36.68 17.90 12.11
CA GLY A 760 -38.00 18.54 12.16
C GLY A 760 -38.10 19.79 11.31
N TYR A 761 -37.45 19.81 10.14
CA TYR A 761 -37.60 20.90 9.16
C TYR A 761 -39.05 21.00 8.66
N GLU A 762 -39.40 22.16 8.11
CA GLU A 762 -40.74 22.43 7.63
C GLU A 762 -41.10 21.57 6.41
N TRP A 763 -42.26 20.90 6.43
CA TRP A 763 -42.72 20.06 5.33
C TRP A 763 -43.30 20.90 4.20
N SER A 764 -42.43 21.33 3.28
CA SER A 764 -42.79 22.07 2.06
C SER A 764 -42.00 21.51 0.89
N ALA A 765 -42.67 21.19 -0.23
CA ALA A 765 -42.03 20.55 -1.38
C ALA A 765 -40.85 21.38 -1.94
N PRO A 766 -40.95 22.72 -2.11
CA PRO A 766 -39.81 23.55 -2.45
C PRO A 766 -38.64 23.45 -1.44
N LYS A 767 -38.91 23.47 -0.13
CA LYS A 767 -37.87 23.42 0.91
C LYS A 767 -37.14 22.07 0.93
N VAL A 768 -37.87 20.97 0.78
CA VAL A 768 -37.29 19.62 0.64
C VAL A 768 -36.44 19.53 -0.62
N PHE A 769 -36.95 20.03 -1.75
CA PHE A 769 -36.21 19.99 -3.02
C PHE A 769 -34.92 20.80 -2.96
N TRP A 770 -34.93 21.99 -2.35
CA TRP A 770 -33.71 22.78 -2.17
C TRP A 770 -32.68 22.09 -1.28
N TYR A 771 -33.14 21.45 -0.20
CA TYR A 771 -32.27 20.66 0.67
C TYR A 771 -31.64 19.47 -0.10
N PHE A 772 -32.46 18.76 -0.89
CA PHE A 772 -32.01 17.69 -1.79
C PHE A 772 -31.01 18.15 -2.84
N TYR A 773 -31.38 19.16 -3.61
CA TYR A 773 -30.56 19.71 -4.67
C TYR A 773 -29.20 20.18 -4.15
N THR A 774 -29.19 20.89 -3.02
CA THR A 774 -27.97 21.42 -2.43
C THR A 774 -27.07 20.31 -1.91
N MET A 775 -27.63 19.30 -1.24
CA MET A 775 -26.84 18.17 -0.76
C MET A 775 -26.29 17.34 -1.94
N LEU A 776 -27.10 17.08 -2.98
CA LEU A 776 -26.65 16.35 -4.18
C LEU A 776 -25.50 17.08 -4.89
N CYS A 777 -25.66 18.38 -5.17
CA CYS A 777 -24.61 19.19 -5.79
C CYS A 777 -23.35 19.24 -4.93
N SER A 778 -23.51 19.27 -3.60
CA SER A 778 -22.40 19.25 -2.66
C SER A 778 -21.59 17.96 -2.74
N LEU A 779 -22.25 16.81 -2.67
CA LEU A 779 -21.56 15.53 -2.80
C LEU A 779 -20.92 15.34 -4.18
N LEU A 780 -21.56 15.85 -5.24
CA LEU A 780 -20.99 15.83 -6.60
C LEU A 780 -19.70 16.64 -6.69
N TYR A 781 -19.70 17.92 -6.29
CA TYR A 781 -18.47 18.72 -6.41
C TYR A 781 -17.37 18.21 -5.49
N PHE A 782 -17.68 17.69 -4.30
CA PHE A 782 -16.66 17.09 -3.44
C PHE A 782 -16.04 15.85 -4.09
N THR A 783 -16.87 14.95 -4.62
CA THR A 783 -16.38 13.74 -5.30
C THR A 783 -15.52 14.11 -6.51
N TYR A 784 -15.95 15.09 -7.32
CA TYR A 784 -15.23 15.48 -8.53
C TYR A 784 -13.97 16.31 -8.21
N LEU A 785 -13.96 17.05 -7.10
CA LEU A 785 -12.76 17.67 -6.55
C LEU A 785 -11.70 16.60 -6.19
N GLY A 786 -12.10 15.51 -5.55
CA GLY A 786 -11.20 14.38 -5.26
C GLY A 786 -10.62 13.77 -6.54
N MET A 787 -11.44 13.57 -7.57
CA MET A 787 -10.98 13.09 -8.89
C MET A 787 -10.01 14.06 -9.56
N MET A 788 -10.31 15.36 -9.52
CA MET A 788 -9.43 16.40 -10.04
C MET A 788 -8.07 16.37 -9.34
N LEU A 789 -8.03 16.29 -8.00
CA LEU A 789 -6.80 16.30 -7.21
C LEU A 789 -5.88 15.12 -7.55
N ILE A 790 -6.40 13.91 -7.73
CA ILE A 790 -5.58 12.77 -8.16
C ILE A 790 -5.16 12.86 -9.63
N ALA A 791 -5.94 13.51 -10.49
CA ALA A 791 -5.60 13.69 -11.89
C ALA A 791 -4.50 14.74 -12.12
N ILE A 792 -4.41 15.78 -11.27
CA ILE A 792 -3.36 16.81 -11.37
C ILE A 792 -2.06 16.44 -10.67
N THR A 793 -2.04 15.38 -9.85
CA THR A 793 -0.88 15.01 -9.04
C THR A 793 -0.23 13.70 -9.48
N PRO A 794 1.11 13.58 -9.41
CA PRO A 794 1.83 12.39 -9.87
C PRO A 794 1.68 11.20 -8.92
N SER A 795 1.43 11.45 -7.64
CA SER A 795 1.35 10.40 -6.61
C SER A 795 0.14 10.61 -5.71
N PHE A 796 -0.39 9.50 -5.21
CA PHE A 796 -1.47 9.49 -4.22
C PHE A 796 -1.11 10.29 -2.95
N MET A 797 0.15 10.23 -2.49
CA MET A 797 0.60 10.96 -1.29
C MET A 797 0.49 12.48 -1.48
N ILE A 798 0.95 13.01 -2.61
CA ILE A 798 0.84 14.45 -2.90
C ILE A 798 -0.64 14.84 -3.01
N ALA A 799 -1.45 14.02 -3.67
CA ALA A 799 -2.89 14.24 -3.78
C ALA A 799 -3.56 14.36 -2.40
N ALA A 800 -3.25 13.45 -1.48
CA ALA A 800 -3.83 13.43 -0.13
C ALA A 800 -3.41 14.65 0.71
N ILE A 801 -2.19 15.14 0.54
CA ILE A 801 -1.71 16.35 1.23
C ILE A 801 -2.33 17.60 0.61
N SER A 802 -2.36 17.72 -0.71
CA SER A 802 -3.05 18.83 -1.37
C SER A 802 -4.53 18.89 -0.98
N GLN A 803 -5.17 17.73 -0.84
CA GLN A 803 -6.55 17.60 -0.40
C GLN A 803 -6.80 18.20 0.99
N SER A 804 -5.93 17.98 1.98
CA SER A 804 -6.13 18.55 3.33
C SER A 804 -6.14 20.08 3.33
N GLY A 805 -5.26 20.73 2.56
CA GLY A 805 -5.28 22.20 2.44
C GLY A 805 -6.48 22.74 1.69
N VAL A 806 -6.95 22.04 0.65
CA VAL A 806 -8.19 22.42 -0.03
C VAL A 806 -9.38 22.33 0.94
N TYR A 807 -9.45 21.30 1.78
CA TYR A 807 -10.51 21.20 2.80
C TYR A 807 -10.46 22.32 3.82
N THR A 808 -9.25 22.71 4.25
CA THR A 808 -9.06 23.85 5.15
C THR A 808 -9.60 25.16 4.55
N MET A 809 -9.35 25.40 3.26
CA MET A 809 -9.88 26.57 2.53
C MET A 809 -11.40 26.52 2.37
N LEU A 810 -11.92 25.37 1.94
CA LEU A 810 -13.37 25.13 1.81
C LEU A 810 -14.09 25.33 3.14
N ASN A 811 -13.42 25.05 4.25
CA ASN A 811 -13.97 25.24 5.57
C ASN A 811 -13.92 26.72 6.02
N LEU A 812 -12.75 27.36 5.95
CA LEU A 812 -12.54 28.74 6.42
C LEU A 812 -13.44 29.75 5.70
N PHE A 813 -13.49 29.66 4.37
CA PHE A 813 -14.22 30.59 3.51
C PHE A 813 -15.65 30.12 3.19
N SER A 814 -16.16 29.15 3.94
CA SER A 814 -17.55 28.67 3.81
C SER A 814 -18.60 29.74 4.19
N GLY A 815 -18.22 30.77 4.94
CA GLY A 815 -19.15 31.82 5.38
C GLY A 815 -19.87 31.54 6.69
N PHE A 816 -19.65 30.37 7.33
CA PHE A 816 -20.22 30.06 8.64
C PHE A 816 -19.26 30.44 9.79
N LEU A 817 -18.01 29.96 9.74
CA LEU A 817 -16.98 30.27 10.75
C LEU A 817 -16.61 31.75 10.74
N ILE A 818 -16.41 32.30 9.54
CA ILE A 818 -16.17 33.72 9.31
C ILE A 818 -17.28 34.21 8.37
N PRO A 819 -18.27 34.96 8.88
CA PRO A 819 -19.31 35.56 8.06
C PRO A 819 -18.70 36.42 6.96
N ARG A 820 -19.32 36.42 5.77
CA ARG A 820 -18.81 37.13 4.58
C ARG A 820 -18.44 38.60 4.86
N ARG A 821 -19.25 39.31 5.66
CA ARG A 821 -19.04 40.73 5.97
C ARG A 821 -17.79 40.99 6.83
N GLN A 822 -17.31 39.98 7.55
CA GLN A 822 -16.11 40.05 8.40
C GLN A 822 -14.84 39.68 7.63
N ILE A 823 -14.95 39.14 6.42
CA ILE A 823 -13.81 38.81 5.57
C ILE A 823 -13.22 40.11 5.00
N PRO A 824 -11.91 40.36 5.14
CA PRO A 824 -11.26 41.53 4.56
C PRO A 824 -11.51 41.65 3.05
N LYS A 825 -11.74 42.87 2.55
CA LYS A 825 -12.15 43.11 1.15
C LYS A 825 -11.24 42.43 0.11
N TRP A 826 -9.93 42.36 0.37
CA TRP A 826 -8.96 41.72 -0.52
C TRP A 826 -8.98 40.17 -0.49
N TRP A 827 -9.69 39.53 0.44
CA TRP A 827 -9.90 38.07 0.52
C TRP A 827 -11.33 37.62 0.20
N VAL A 828 -12.26 38.55 -0.01
CA VAL A 828 -13.67 38.24 -0.29
C VAL A 828 -13.82 37.39 -1.57
N TRP A 829 -12.89 37.46 -2.52
CA TRP A 829 -12.91 36.61 -3.71
C TRP A 829 -12.79 35.10 -3.37
N CYS A 830 -12.05 34.74 -2.31
CA CYS A 830 -11.95 33.35 -1.86
C CYS A 830 -13.32 32.80 -1.44
N TYR A 831 -14.11 33.61 -0.72
CA TYR A 831 -15.49 33.25 -0.35
C TYR A 831 -16.35 32.92 -1.58
N TYR A 832 -16.25 33.71 -2.65
CA TYR A 832 -17.03 33.44 -3.88
C TYR A 832 -16.51 32.28 -4.70
N MET A 833 -15.21 31.99 -4.63
CA MET A 833 -14.58 30.85 -5.31
C MET A 833 -14.85 29.50 -4.62
N MET A 834 -15.17 29.51 -3.32
CA MET A 834 -15.42 28.27 -2.59
C MET A 834 -16.85 27.75 -2.83
N PRO A 835 -17.05 26.50 -3.30
CA PRO A 835 -18.39 25.93 -3.50
C PRO A 835 -19.20 25.78 -2.19
N THR A 836 -18.53 25.60 -1.06
CA THR A 836 -19.17 25.46 0.26
C THR A 836 -19.93 26.70 0.69
N SER A 837 -19.49 27.91 0.28
CA SER A 837 -20.22 29.15 0.60
C SER A 837 -21.57 29.21 -0.11
N TRP A 838 -21.63 28.72 -1.35
CA TRP A 838 -22.86 28.60 -2.13
C TRP A 838 -23.77 27.50 -1.57
N SER A 839 -23.21 26.36 -1.15
CA SER A 839 -23.98 25.29 -0.49
C SER A 839 -24.68 25.81 0.77
N LEU A 840 -23.96 26.56 1.60
CA LEU A 840 -24.52 27.09 2.83
C LEU A 840 -25.53 28.20 2.58
N ASN A 841 -25.23 29.11 1.65
CA ASN A 841 -26.22 30.11 1.26
C ASN A 841 -27.54 29.44 0.81
N ALA A 842 -27.49 28.40 -0.03
CA ALA A 842 -28.67 27.66 -0.45
C ALA A 842 -29.39 26.95 0.70
N MET A 843 -28.68 26.17 1.54
CA MET A 843 -29.31 25.45 2.65
C MET A 843 -29.95 26.41 3.67
N LEU A 844 -29.21 27.43 4.10
CA LEU A 844 -29.70 28.35 5.13
C LEU A 844 -30.86 29.20 4.63
N THR A 845 -30.75 29.79 3.44
CA THR A 845 -31.80 30.70 2.95
C THR A 845 -33.03 29.97 2.44
N SER A 846 -32.91 28.76 1.88
CA SER A 846 -34.10 27.99 1.46
C SER A 846 -34.95 27.52 2.63
N GLN A 847 -34.34 27.24 3.79
CA GLN A 847 -35.08 26.77 4.97
C GLN A 847 -35.62 27.93 5.82
N PHE A 848 -34.82 29.00 5.98
CA PHE A 848 -35.09 30.05 6.96
C PHE A 848 -35.13 31.48 6.39
N GLY A 849 -34.82 31.66 5.11
CA GLY A 849 -34.75 32.99 4.49
C GLY A 849 -36.11 33.63 4.25
N ASP A 850 -37.18 32.84 4.23
CA ASP A 850 -38.59 33.25 4.12
C ASP A 850 -39.31 33.27 5.48
N VAL A 851 -38.63 32.87 6.57
CA VAL A 851 -39.23 32.77 7.91
C VAL A 851 -39.24 34.14 8.60
N GLY A 852 -40.44 34.67 8.83
CA GLY A 852 -40.69 35.94 9.52
C GLY A 852 -40.68 35.86 11.06
N LYS A 853 -40.39 34.69 11.66
CA LYS A 853 -40.34 34.52 13.13
C LYS A 853 -39.31 35.47 13.74
N GLN A 854 -39.69 36.16 14.82
CA GLN A 854 -38.81 37.06 15.55
C GLN A 854 -38.05 36.31 16.64
N ILE A 855 -36.75 36.58 16.75
CA ILE A 855 -35.84 36.00 17.73
C ILE A 855 -34.98 37.10 18.36
N VAL A 856 -34.57 36.89 19.61
CA VAL A 856 -33.64 37.80 20.29
C VAL A 856 -32.21 37.43 19.90
N VAL A 857 -31.53 38.34 19.19
CA VAL A 857 -30.15 38.17 18.72
C VAL A 857 -29.33 39.36 19.17
N PHE A 858 -28.24 39.11 19.90
CA PHE A 858 -27.39 40.15 20.50
C PHE A 858 -28.19 41.20 21.29
N GLY A 859 -29.25 40.77 22.00
CA GLY A 859 -30.14 41.64 22.77
C GLY A 859 -31.16 42.44 21.95
N GLN A 860 -31.23 42.26 20.63
CA GLN A 860 -32.19 42.91 19.74
C GLN A 860 -33.19 41.91 19.16
N LEU A 861 -34.46 42.33 19.05
CA LEU A 861 -35.51 41.55 18.39
C LEU A 861 -35.37 41.69 16.86
N LYS A 862 -34.99 40.61 16.17
CA LYS A 862 -34.84 40.58 14.70
C LYS A 862 -35.56 39.37 14.11
N THR A 863 -36.04 39.49 12.87
CA THR A 863 -36.53 38.31 12.15
C THR A 863 -35.37 37.40 11.75
N VAL A 864 -35.63 36.10 11.66
CA VAL A 864 -34.62 35.12 11.22
C VAL A 864 -34.07 35.48 9.82
N SER A 865 -34.94 35.87 8.90
CA SER A 865 -34.57 36.31 7.55
C SER A 865 -33.66 37.55 7.56
N ALA A 866 -33.96 38.57 8.37
CA ALA A 866 -33.12 39.76 8.51
C ALA A 866 -31.76 39.42 9.13
N PHE A 867 -31.73 38.52 10.12
CA PHE A 867 -30.48 38.08 10.74
C PHE A 867 -29.54 37.36 9.75
N LEU A 868 -30.06 36.46 8.92
CA LEU A 868 -29.27 35.76 7.89
C LEU A 868 -28.65 36.73 6.88
N ASN A 869 -29.37 37.78 6.50
CA ASN A 869 -28.86 38.80 5.59
C ASN A 869 -27.86 39.75 6.27
N ASP A 870 -28.16 40.20 7.49
CA ASP A 870 -27.34 41.17 8.21
C ASP A 870 -26.02 40.60 8.72
N TYR A 871 -26.06 39.41 9.32
CA TYR A 871 -24.88 38.80 9.94
C TYR A 871 -24.06 38.02 8.92
N PHE A 872 -24.67 37.05 8.23
CA PHE A 872 -23.98 36.18 7.28
C PHE A 872 -23.85 36.78 5.87
N GLY A 873 -24.75 37.68 5.47
CA GLY A 873 -24.81 38.20 4.10
C GLY A 873 -25.50 37.25 3.13
N TYR A 874 -26.28 36.29 3.64
CA TYR A 874 -27.04 35.33 2.85
C TYR A 874 -28.38 35.92 2.41
N ARG A 875 -28.71 35.73 1.14
CA ARG A 875 -29.80 36.46 0.46
C ARG A 875 -30.74 35.50 -0.25
N HIS A 876 -31.98 35.44 0.22
CA HIS A 876 -33.02 34.54 -0.30
C HIS A 876 -33.42 34.90 -1.75
N ASP A 877 -33.43 36.19 -2.10
CA ASP A 877 -33.67 36.71 -3.46
C ASP A 877 -32.70 36.16 -4.50
N ARG A 878 -31.52 35.68 -4.07
CA ARG A 878 -30.46 35.18 -4.95
C ARG A 878 -30.44 33.67 -5.11
N LEU A 879 -31.42 32.94 -4.58
CA LEU A 879 -31.48 31.47 -4.71
C LEU A 879 -31.32 30.96 -6.15
N PRO A 880 -31.92 31.58 -7.20
CA PRO A 880 -31.70 31.15 -8.58
C PRO A 880 -30.23 31.24 -9.03
N LEU A 881 -29.53 32.31 -8.65
CA LEU A 881 -28.10 32.46 -8.92
C LEU A 881 -27.29 31.38 -8.17
N VAL A 882 -27.64 31.11 -6.92
CA VAL A 882 -26.98 30.07 -6.11
C VAL A 882 -27.15 28.70 -6.75
N ALA A 883 -28.33 28.38 -7.31
CA ALA A 883 -28.53 27.12 -8.03
C ALA A 883 -27.59 26.98 -9.24
N VAL A 884 -27.50 28.01 -10.09
CA VAL A 884 -26.59 27.99 -11.24
C VAL A 884 -25.15 27.80 -10.79
N MET A 885 -24.70 28.50 -9.75
CA MET A 885 -23.34 28.35 -9.24
C MET A 885 -23.08 26.94 -8.68
N LEU A 886 -24.04 26.33 -7.98
CA LEU A 886 -23.90 24.99 -7.39
C LEU A 886 -23.71 23.88 -8.43
N ILE A 887 -24.39 23.94 -9.58
CA ILE A 887 -24.22 22.94 -10.64
C ILE A 887 -22.97 23.19 -11.50
N MET A 888 -22.50 24.44 -11.57
CA MET A 888 -21.29 24.79 -12.32
C MET A 888 -20.02 24.16 -11.71
N TYR A 889 -19.92 24.04 -10.38
CA TYR A 889 -18.73 23.45 -9.74
C TYR A 889 -18.48 21.97 -10.09
N PRO A 890 -19.48 21.06 -10.00
CA PRO A 890 -19.33 19.71 -10.50
C PRO A 890 -18.87 19.65 -11.96
N ILE A 891 -19.50 20.44 -12.84
CA ILE A 891 -19.14 20.47 -14.27
C ILE A 891 -17.70 20.92 -14.46
N LEU A 892 -17.27 21.97 -13.74
CA LEU A 892 -15.91 22.50 -13.78
C LEU A 892 -14.89 21.43 -13.34
N PHE A 893 -15.07 20.82 -12.16
CA PHE A 893 -14.13 19.82 -11.65
C PHE A 893 -14.09 18.55 -12.52
N ALA A 894 -15.22 18.09 -13.05
CA ALA A 894 -15.28 16.98 -14.00
C ALA A 894 -14.55 17.30 -15.32
N SER A 895 -14.66 18.54 -15.79
CA SER A 895 -13.97 19.01 -17.00
C SER A 895 -12.45 19.06 -16.78
N ILE A 896 -11.99 19.62 -15.65
CA ILE A 896 -10.56 19.66 -15.30
C ILE A 896 -10.04 18.23 -15.15
N PHE A 897 -10.77 17.34 -14.47
CA PHE A 897 -10.41 15.92 -14.37
C PHE A 897 -10.20 15.28 -15.75
N THR A 898 -11.14 15.48 -16.68
CA THR A 898 -11.06 14.95 -18.05
C THR A 898 -9.87 15.51 -18.83
N LEU A 899 -9.64 16.82 -18.74
CA LEU A 899 -8.50 17.48 -19.38
C LEU A 899 -7.17 16.95 -18.83
N CYS A 900 -7.05 16.84 -17.52
CA CYS A 900 -5.85 16.39 -16.84
C CYS A 900 -5.55 14.90 -17.12
N ILE A 901 -6.54 14.01 -17.06
CA ILE A 901 -6.35 12.59 -17.41
C ILE A 901 -5.97 12.39 -18.88
N SER A 902 -6.48 13.25 -19.76
CA SER A 902 -6.17 13.21 -21.18
C SER A 902 -4.73 13.68 -21.46
N LYS A 903 -4.33 14.82 -20.88
CA LYS A 903 -3.07 15.52 -21.19
C LYS A 903 -1.90 15.13 -20.30
N LEU A 904 -2.12 14.94 -19.00
CA LEU A 904 -1.06 14.61 -18.04
C LEU A 904 -0.80 13.10 -18.05
N ASN A 905 0.46 12.72 -18.26
CA ASN A 905 0.90 11.33 -18.19
C ASN A 905 2.11 11.21 -17.26
N PHE A 906 1.84 10.92 -16.00
CA PHE A 906 2.87 10.75 -14.98
C PHE A 906 3.65 9.42 -15.10
N GLN A 907 3.35 8.56 -16.08
CA GLN A 907 4.19 7.39 -16.39
C GLN A 907 5.31 7.69 -17.38
N LYS A 908 5.16 8.71 -18.22
CA LYS A 908 6.26 9.21 -19.06
C LYS A 908 7.17 10.03 -18.16
N ARG A 909 8.46 9.65 -18.15
CA ARG A 909 9.52 10.33 -17.40
C ARG A 909 9.63 11.78 -17.83
#